data_AF-A0A950NHU1-F1
#
_entry.id   AF-A0A950NHU1-F1
#
_cell.length_a   1.000
_cell.length_b   1.000
_cell.length_c   1.000
_cell.angle_alpha   90.00
_cell.angle_beta   90.00
_cell.angle_gamma   90.00
#
_symmetry.space_group_name_H-M   'P 1'
#
loop_
_entity.id
_entity.type
_entity.pdbx_description
1 polymer ?
#
loop_
_entity_poly.entity_id
_entity_poly.type
_entity_poly.pdbx_seq_one_letter_code
_entity_poly.pdbx_strand_id
1 'polypeptide(L)'
;WPAIYPELRRLIDQHRSTIIFVNNRRAAERLALRLNDLAEREIARAHHGSLAREERQVVEEMLKRGELPCLVATSSLELGIDMGAVDLVIQVESPKSVARGLQRIGRSGHSVGDISRGRIFPKFRADLLECAVVVKRMKEGAIETTVVPKNALDVLAQQIVAIAAAAPEDQPVPVDDLHSLVTRTYSYQELSRLQLENVLDMLDGRYPSREFAELRPRIVWDRVKGTIKARPGARQLAVTNAGTIPDRGLYAVTLPDGRRVGELDEEMVYEARPGQTFLLGASTWRIEEIGRDRVIVTPAPGLPGAVPFWKGDGVGRPKELGEAIGAFARWAVEQAPDRLEGEYELDERAGRNLLEFLREQQDATRVVPSDRAIVIERFRDEIGDWRLCVLSPFGGRVHAAWGLALSARIREELGLESDAIWSDDGIIVHLPDADEPPGTDLVLIEPDEIEDRVVAELSASALFGARFRENAGRALLIPRARPGRRTPLWQQRLKAQTLLEVAKKYGEFPVVLETYRECLRDVLDVPGLVELLTALHRREISLVEVETPTASPFASSLLFDYVATYMYEGDAPNAERRAAALSLDRDLLRELLGQEELRELIDPAALAQVEDDLQFRSEARQATGRDHLHDILRMVGDLSVGEVADRVLPGLDAERMLADLRAERRAVSVRLAGEERWIDAADAGLYRDALAVVPPGGLPGAFLDDVSDPLPRLVKRYAATHGPFSTADLRARYGVDPTAVLSELEREGSLVRGELRPGGTERAWCDPEVLRRLRRASLARLREEIEPVDQRAFARFLPGWQNVDRHPRSGAGI
;
A
#
# COMPACT_ATOMS: atom_id res chain seq x y z
N TRP A 1 29.60 16.27 -11.53
CA TRP A 1 29.42 17.18 -10.37
C TRP A 1 30.54 18.19 -10.18
N PRO A 2 31.84 17.82 -10.08
CA PRO A 2 32.92 18.80 -9.87
C PRO A 2 32.99 19.90 -10.94
N ALA A 3 32.61 19.59 -12.19
CA ALA A 3 32.51 20.55 -13.28
C ALA A 3 31.22 21.41 -13.26
N ILE A 4 30.15 20.92 -12.61
CA ILE A 4 28.84 21.60 -12.58
C ILE A 4 28.80 22.67 -11.48
N TYR A 5 29.32 22.37 -10.29
CA TYR A 5 29.21 23.28 -9.15
C TYR A 5 29.80 24.68 -9.38
N PRO A 6 31.01 24.84 -9.98
CA PRO A 6 31.56 26.16 -10.26
C PRO A 6 30.71 26.97 -11.23
N GLU A 7 30.10 26.30 -12.21
CA GLU A 7 29.26 26.94 -13.21
C GLU A 7 27.91 27.38 -12.62
N LEU A 8 27.30 26.54 -11.77
CA LEU A 8 26.12 26.93 -11.00
C LEU A 8 26.41 28.14 -10.11
N ARG A 9 27.56 28.16 -9.44
CA ARG A 9 27.99 29.29 -8.61
C ARG A 9 28.15 30.56 -9.45
N ARG A 10 28.81 30.46 -10.59
CA ARG A 10 29.00 31.57 -11.53
C ARG A 10 27.66 32.16 -11.97
N LEU A 11 26.67 31.33 -12.25
CA LEU A 11 25.31 31.78 -12.62
C LEU A 11 24.59 32.45 -11.45
N ILE A 12 24.70 31.91 -10.23
CA ILE A 12 24.12 32.51 -9.03
C ILE A 12 24.69 33.93 -8.81
N ASP A 13 26.01 34.09 -8.93
CA ASP A 13 26.67 35.40 -8.74
C ASP A 13 26.25 36.46 -9.78
N GLN A 14 25.71 36.03 -10.94
CA GLN A 14 25.28 36.91 -12.02
C GLN A 14 23.82 37.35 -11.93
N HIS A 15 23.07 36.81 -10.96
CA HIS A 15 21.63 37.01 -10.83
C HIS A 15 21.29 37.46 -9.41
N ARG A 16 20.15 38.14 -9.25
CA ARG A 16 19.71 38.61 -7.94
C ARG A 16 19.28 37.45 -7.05
N SER A 17 18.47 36.54 -7.59
CA SER A 17 18.02 35.35 -6.87
C SER A 17 17.74 34.21 -7.84
N THR A 18 18.32 33.05 -7.55
CA THR A 18 18.24 31.86 -8.38
C THR A 18 17.48 30.74 -7.66
N ILE A 19 16.56 30.07 -8.36
CA ILE A 19 16.03 28.79 -7.90
C ILE A 19 16.72 27.67 -8.67
N ILE A 20 17.31 26.70 -7.96
CA ILE A 20 17.81 25.47 -8.55
C ILE A 20 16.84 24.32 -8.25
N PHE A 21 16.17 23.80 -9.26
CA PHE A 21 15.36 22.60 -9.13
C PHE A 21 16.18 21.33 -9.31
N VAL A 22 15.87 20.34 -8.48
CA VAL A 22 16.43 18.98 -8.52
C VAL A 22 15.33 17.95 -8.34
N ASN A 23 15.55 16.73 -8.84
CA ASN A 23 14.51 15.69 -8.82
C ASN A 23 14.36 14.97 -7.48
N ASN A 24 15.32 15.07 -6.57
CA ASN A 24 15.26 14.39 -5.28
C ASN A 24 15.81 15.26 -4.13
N ARG A 25 15.34 14.97 -2.91
CA ARG A 25 15.69 15.71 -1.70
C ARG A 25 17.19 15.68 -1.40
N ARG A 26 17.84 14.52 -1.62
CA ARG A 26 19.30 14.35 -1.43
C ARG A 26 20.11 15.31 -2.30
N ALA A 27 19.72 15.46 -3.56
CA ALA A 27 20.38 16.39 -4.47
C ALA A 27 20.19 17.83 -4.00
N ALA A 28 19.05 18.17 -3.39
CA ALA A 28 18.76 19.53 -2.94
C ALA A 28 19.71 19.92 -1.80
N GLU A 29 19.76 19.08 -0.77
CA GLU A 29 20.63 19.25 0.39
C GLU A 29 22.11 19.24 -0.01
N ARG A 30 22.53 18.24 -0.79
CA ARG A 30 23.93 18.12 -1.23
C ARG A 30 24.37 19.33 -2.03
N LEU A 31 23.52 19.83 -2.93
CA LEU A 31 23.86 20.94 -3.79
C LEU A 31 23.90 22.26 -2.99
N ALA A 32 22.94 22.50 -2.09
CA ALA A 32 22.97 23.68 -1.22
C ALA A 32 24.24 23.71 -0.37
N LEU A 33 24.59 22.59 0.29
CA LEU A 33 25.82 22.48 1.08
C LEU A 33 27.07 22.75 0.24
N ARG A 34 27.19 22.11 -0.93
CA ARG A 34 28.37 22.28 -1.80
C ARG A 34 28.51 23.69 -2.37
N LEU A 35 27.40 24.36 -2.67
CA LEU A 35 27.42 25.75 -3.09
C LEU A 35 27.89 26.67 -1.96
N ASN A 36 27.50 26.40 -0.71
CA ASN A 36 27.95 27.14 0.47
C ASN A 36 29.44 26.87 0.77
N ASP A 37 29.89 25.62 0.66
CA ASP A 37 31.31 25.26 0.82
C ASP A 37 32.18 26.05 -0.17
N LEU A 38 31.80 26.05 -1.46
CA LEU A 38 32.52 26.79 -2.51
C LEU A 38 32.46 28.31 -2.33
N ALA A 39 31.44 28.80 -1.63
CA ALA A 39 31.22 30.21 -1.37
C ALA A 39 31.99 30.74 -0.15
N GLU A 40 32.42 29.84 0.73
CA GLU A 40 32.89 30.13 2.09
C GLU A 40 31.88 30.98 2.93
N ARG A 41 30.61 30.98 2.52
CA ARG A 41 29.50 31.68 3.20
C ARG A 41 28.15 31.08 2.80
N GLU A 42 27.12 31.27 3.61
CA GLU A 42 25.77 30.80 3.27
C GLU A 42 25.19 31.65 2.12
N ILE A 43 25.03 31.04 0.95
CA ILE A 43 24.39 31.63 -0.24
C ILE A 43 23.20 30.80 -0.73
N ALA A 44 23.11 29.53 -0.34
CA ALA A 44 22.13 28.57 -0.82
C ALA A 44 21.45 27.87 0.36
N ARG A 45 20.13 27.72 0.30
CA ARG A 45 19.36 26.87 1.22
C ARG A 45 18.60 25.78 0.46
N ALA A 46 18.32 24.67 1.13
CA ALA A 46 17.48 23.62 0.56
C ALA A 46 15.99 23.89 0.86
N HIS A 47 15.10 23.42 -0.03
CA HIS A 47 13.65 23.44 0.19
C HIS A 47 12.97 22.16 -0.31
N HIS A 48 12.37 21.41 0.61
CA HIS A 48 11.61 20.21 0.30
C HIS A 48 10.59 19.85 1.38
N GLY A 49 9.65 18.95 1.06
CA GLY A 49 8.52 18.60 1.94
C GLY A 49 8.87 18.06 3.33
N SER A 50 10.08 17.55 3.57
CA SER A 50 10.53 17.09 4.89
C SER A 50 11.01 18.21 5.83
N LEU A 51 11.13 19.46 5.35
CA LEU A 51 11.46 20.58 6.22
C LEU A 51 10.25 20.98 7.06
N ALA A 52 10.52 21.41 8.30
CA ALA A 52 9.49 21.91 9.21
C ALA A 52 8.73 23.08 8.55
N ARG A 53 7.43 23.21 8.84
CA ARG A 53 6.59 24.22 8.21
C ARG A 53 7.12 25.63 8.50
N GLU A 54 7.55 25.87 9.72
CA GLU A 54 8.10 27.14 10.20
C GLU A 54 9.38 27.48 9.42
N GLU A 55 10.24 26.50 9.20
CA GLU A 55 11.48 26.66 8.43
C GLU A 55 11.20 26.95 6.95
N ARG A 56 10.26 26.23 6.33
CA ARG A 56 9.83 26.49 4.95
C ARG A 56 9.30 27.91 4.79
N GLN A 57 8.46 28.38 5.71
CA GLN A 57 7.93 29.75 5.67
C GLN A 57 9.03 30.81 5.76
N VAL A 58 10.03 30.61 6.63
CA VAL A 58 11.17 31.53 6.73
C VAL A 58 11.94 31.58 5.41
N VAL A 59 12.25 30.42 4.84
CA VAL A 59 13.00 30.32 3.59
C VAL A 59 12.22 30.92 2.40
N GLU A 60 10.92 30.67 2.33
CA GLU A 60 10.02 31.27 1.31
C GLU A 60 9.97 32.80 1.42
N GLU A 61 9.87 33.36 2.64
CA GLU A 61 9.86 34.82 2.84
C GLU A 61 11.21 35.48 2.53
N MET A 62 12.33 34.84 2.88
CA MET A 62 13.67 35.31 2.50
C MET A 62 13.84 35.34 0.96
N LEU A 63 13.30 34.34 0.27
CA LEU A 63 13.31 34.30 -1.20
C LEU A 63 12.47 35.43 -1.79
N LYS A 64 11.23 35.63 -1.31
CA LYS A 64 10.34 36.72 -1.77
C LYS A 64 10.96 38.10 -1.60
N ARG A 65 11.68 38.34 -0.52
CA ARG A 65 12.38 39.61 -0.25
C ARG A 65 13.65 39.79 -1.08
N GLY A 66 14.12 38.73 -1.74
CA GLY A 66 15.39 38.72 -2.47
C GLY A 66 16.61 38.79 -1.56
N GLU A 67 16.47 38.33 -0.30
CA GLU A 67 17.55 38.24 0.69
C GLU A 67 18.37 36.95 0.51
N LEU A 68 17.80 35.94 -0.16
CA LEU A 68 18.43 34.66 -0.43
C LEU A 68 18.95 34.60 -1.89
N PRO A 69 20.28 34.50 -2.11
CA PRO A 69 20.84 34.43 -3.47
C PRO A 69 20.46 33.16 -4.23
N CYS A 70 20.34 32.02 -3.54
CA CYS A 70 20.02 30.74 -4.16
C CYS A 70 19.11 29.89 -3.27
N LEU A 71 18.12 29.26 -3.89
CA LEU A 71 17.29 28.25 -3.26
C LEU A 71 17.30 26.97 -4.06
N VAL A 72 17.71 25.86 -3.43
CA VAL A 72 17.73 24.54 -4.07
C VAL A 72 16.49 23.76 -3.66
N ALA A 73 15.58 23.52 -4.60
CA ALA A 73 14.25 22.99 -4.30
C ALA A 73 13.91 21.71 -5.08
N THR A 74 13.04 20.89 -4.49
CA THR A 74 12.33 19.83 -5.23
C THR A 74 11.01 20.36 -5.82
N SER A 75 10.07 19.49 -6.21
CA SER A 75 8.71 19.86 -6.64
C SER A 75 7.89 20.67 -5.62
N SER A 76 8.38 20.81 -4.38
CA SER A 76 7.74 21.62 -3.33
C SER A 76 7.51 23.10 -3.68
N LEU A 77 8.25 23.64 -4.66
CA LEU A 77 8.13 25.03 -5.14
C LEU A 77 7.71 25.10 -6.62
N GLU A 78 7.23 24.00 -7.18
CA GLU A 78 6.82 23.92 -8.59
C GLU A 78 5.53 24.72 -8.86
N LEU A 79 4.64 24.81 -7.87
CA LEU A 79 3.31 25.41 -7.97
C LEU A 79 3.06 26.44 -6.86
N GLY A 80 2.32 27.50 -7.19
CA GLY A 80 1.52 28.25 -6.21
C GLY A 80 2.21 29.36 -5.42
N ILE A 81 3.39 29.82 -5.83
CA ILE A 81 4.09 30.94 -5.18
C ILE A 81 4.55 32.00 -6.19
N ASP A 82 4.20 33.25 -5.90
CA ASP A 82 4.74 34.42 -6.59
C ASP A 82 6.11 34.78 -5.98
N MET A 83 7.14 34.70 -6.80
CA MET A 83 8.53 34.92 -6.43
C MET A 83 9.14 36.00 -7.32
N GLY A 84 8.56 37.20 -7.32
CA GLY A 84 9.00 38.32 -8.17
C GLY A 84 10.47 38.75 -8.03
N ALA A 85 11.20 38.29 -7.00
CA ALA A 85 12.64 38.53 -6.86
C ALA A 85 13.53 37.55 -7.65
N VAL A 86 12.97 36.45 -8.17
CA VAL A 86 13.70 35.39 -8.86
C VAL A 86 13.83 35.72 -10.34
N ASP A 87 15.07 35.91 -10.79
CA ASP A 87 15.42 36.28 -12.15
C ASP A 87 16.10 35.14 -12.93
N LEU A 88 16.42 34.02 -12.28
CA LEU A 88 16.91 32.79 -12.94
C LEU A 88 16.34 31.52 -12.29
N VAL A 89 15.96 30.56 -13.13
CA VAL A 89 15.74 29.17 -12.73
C VAL A 89 16.79 28.28 -13.39
N ILE A 90 17.40 27.41 -12.59
CA ILE A 90 18.27 26.34 -13.05
C ILE A 90 17.59 25.01 -12.76
N GLN A 91 17.51 24.13 -13.75
CA GLN A 91 17.03 22.76 -13.58
C GLN A 91 18.23 21.83 -13.71
N VAL A 92 18.56 21.07 -12.67
CA VAL A 92 19.61 20.04 -12.73
C VAL A 92 18.95 18.69 -12.95
N GLU A 93 19.41 17.96 -13.96
CA GLU A 93 18.75 16.77 -14.52
C GLU A 93 17.47 17.11 -15.29
N SER A 94 17.06 16.26 -16.23
CA SER A 94 15.76 16.41 -16.89
C SER A 94 14.64 16.47 -15.86
N PRO A 95 13.65 17.38 -16.00
CA PRO A 95 12.47 17.39 -15.14
C PRO A 95 11.60 16.12 -15.28
N LYS A 96 11.85 15.26 -16.28
CA LYS A 96 11.07 14.07 -16.64
C LYS A 96 9.67 14.34 -17.23
N SER A 97 9.25 15.60 -17.27
CA SER A 97 8.08 16.06 -18.04
C SER A 97 8.20 17.52 -18.47
N VAL A 98 7.61 17.84 -19.62
CA VAL A 98 7.57 19.17 -20.24
C VAL A 98 6.73 20.11 -19.40
N ALA A 99 5.55 19.67 -18.93
CA ALA A 99 4.68 20.48 -18.09
C ALA A 99 5.38 20.95 -16.81
N ARG A 100 6.13 20.05 -16.16
CA ARG A 100 6.95 20.35 -14.98
C ARG A 100 8.08 21.32 -15.32
N GLY A 101 8.77 21.10 -16.44
CA GLY A 101 9.80 22.03 -16.93
C GLY A 101 9.26 23.46 -17.07
N LEU A 102 8.09 23.62 -17.70
CA LEU A 102 7.42 24.91 -17.85
C LEU A 102 7.04 25.53 -16.50
N GLN A 103 6.42 24.76 -15.60
CA GLN A 103 6.02 25.25 -14.27
C GLN A 103 7.22 25.69 -13.43
N ARG A 104 8.33 24.96 -13.50
CA ARG A 104 9.58 25.27 -12.78
C ARG A 104 10.26 26.51 -13.36
N ILE A 105 10.50 26.55 -14.67
CA ILE A 105 11.19 27.69 -15.30
C ILE A 105 10.32 28.96 -15.23
N GLY A 106 8.99 28.82 -15.27
CA GLY A 106 8.04 29.91 -15.06
C GLY A 106 8.08 30.57 -13.68
N ARG A 107 8.91 30.08 -12.75
CA ARG A 107 9.19 30.76 -11.46
C ARG A 107 10.18 31.93 -11.60
N SER A 108 10.95 31.99 -12.70
CA SER A 108 11.77 33.14 -13.04
C SER A 108 10.94 34.18 -13.80
N GLY A 109 11.12 35.46 -13.49
CA GLY A 109 10.42 36.54 -14.19
C GLY A 109 8.90 36.42 -14.06
N HIS A 110 8.42 36.11 -12.85
CA HIS A 110 7.02 35.80 -12.58
C HIS A 110 6.15 37.08 -12.55
N SER A 111 6.12 37.82 -13.65
CA SER A 111 5.32 39.03 -13.84
C SER A 111 4.77 39.07 -15.26
N VAL A 112 3.62 39.72 -15.44
CA VAL A 112 2.94 39.75 -16.74
C VAL A 112 3.82 40.47 -17.76
N GLY A 113 4.22 39.76 -18.82
CA GLY A 113 5.06 40.30 -19.90
C GLY A 113 6.56 40.14 -19.68
N ASP A 114 7.00 39.66 -18.53
CA ASP A 114 8.41 39.37 -18.26
C ASP A 114 8.87 38.05 -18.90
N ILE A 115 10.17 37.95 -19.18
CA ILE A 115 10.78 36.77 -19.79
C ILE A 115 11.27 35.83 -18.67
N SER A 116 10.72 34.62 -18.62
CA SER A 116 11.25 33.56 -17.76
C SER A 116 12.59 33.03 -18.28
N ARG A 117 13.63 33.13 -17.47
CA ARG A 117 14.98 32.66 -17.82
C ARG A 117 15.27 31.31 -17.17
N GLY A 118 15.54 30.32 -18.01
CA GLY A 118 15.85 28.95 -17.60
C GLY A 118 17.21 28.46 -18.12
N ARG A 119 17.91 27.66 -17.32
CA ARG A 119 19.07 26.85 -17.75
C ARG A 119 18.89 25.42 -17.29
N ILE A 120 19.08 24.45 -18.17
CA ILE A 120 19.02 23.02 -17.81
C ILE A 120 20.44 22.46 -17.84
N PHE A 121 20.84 21.76 -16.77
CA PHE A 121 22.14 21.11 -16.64
C PHE A 121 21.96 19.59 -16.59
N PRO A 122 22.30 18.89 -17.68
CA PRO A 122 22.34 17.43 -17.68
C PRO A 122 23.43 16.91 -16.73
N LYS A 123 23.17 15.78 -16.09
CA LYS A 123 24.14 15.10 -15.20
C LYS A 123 25.04 14.12 -15.95
N PHE A 124 24.55 13.51 -17.02
CA PHE A 124 25.23 12.50 -17.82
C PHE A 124 24.73 12.53 -19.28
N ARG A 125 25.37 11.76 -20.17
CA ARG A 125 25.14 11.82 -21.63
C ARG A 125 23.69 11.45 -22.03
N ALA A 126 23.10 10.41 -21.44
CA ALA A 126 21.70 10.06 -21.72
C ALA A 126 20.69 11.08 -21.17
N ASP A 127 20.96 11.69 -20.02
CA ASP A 127 20.14 12.80 -19.49
C ASP A 127 20.16 14.04 -20.41
N LEU A 128 21.27 14.29 -21.13
CA LEU A 128 21.37 15.37 -22.11
C LEU A 128 20.43 15.16 -23.30
N LEU A 129 20.29 13.92 -23.78
CA LEU A 129 19.34 13.57 -24.85
C LEU A 129 17.91 13.95 -24.45
N GLU A 130 17.50 13.58 -23.25
CA GLU A 130 16.17 13.92 -22.74
C GLU A 130 15.99 15.44 -22.51
N CYS A 131 16.98 16.11 -21.93
CA CYS A 131 16.95 17.55 -21.69
C CYS A 131 16.75 18.35 -22.99
N ALA A 132 17.41 17.98 -24.08
CA ALA A 132 17.29 18.65 -25.37
C ALA A 132 15.84 18.63 -25.88
N VAL A 133 15.19 17.47 -25.81
CA VAL A 133 13.81 17.27 -26.26
C VAL A 133 12.83 18.02 -25.38
N VAL A 134 13.02 17.97 -24.06
CA VAL A 134 12.19 18.73 -23.10
C VAL A 134 12.25 20.22 -23.41
N VAL A 135 13.45 20.80 -23.59
CA VAL A 135 13.59 22.24 -23.92
C VAL A 135 12.86 22.60 -25.21
N LYS A 136 12.99 21.79 -26.26
CA LYS A 136 12.29 22.02 -27.53
C LYS A 136 10.78 22.04 -27.33
N ARG A 137 10.23 21.01 -26.69
CA ARG A 137 8.79 20.89 -26.45
C ARG A 137 8.25 21.97 -25.51
N MET A 138 9.04 22.44 -24.55
CA MET A 138 8.68 23.59 -23.71
C MET A 138 8.47 24.84 -24.56
N LYS A 139 9.37 25.11 -25.52
CA LYS A 139 9.22 26.27 -26.42
C LYS A 139 8.02 26.16 -27.35
N GLU A 140 7.68 24.94 -27.76
CA GLU A 140 6.52 24.67 -28.63
C GLU A 140 5.20 24.58 -27.86
N GLY A 141 5.23 24.56 -26.52
CA GLY A 141 4.04 24.32 -25.70
C GLY A 141 3.49 22.89 -25.80
N ALA A 142 4.30 21.94 -26.27
CA ALA A 142 3.91 20.55 -26.51
C ALA A 142 4.00 19.71 -25.21
N ILE A 143 3.14 20.04 -24.24
CA ILE A 143 3.00 19.31 -22.97
C ILE A 143 2.33 17.95 -23.15
N GLU A 144 2.49 17.09 -22.16
CA GLU A 144 1.90 15.75 -22.13
C GLU A 144 0.38 15.78 -21.91
N THR A 145 -0.31 14.77 -22.45
CA THR A 145 -1.75 14.59 -22.23
C THR A 145 -2.05 14.37 -20.74
N THR A 146 -3.01 15.14 -20.20
CA THR A 146 -3.51 14.92 -18.84
C THR A 146 -4.61 13.84 -18.85
N VAL A 147 -4.37 12.74 -18.15
CA VAL A 147 -5.35 11.67 -17.98
C VAL A 147 -5.99 11.80 -16.60
N VAL A 148 -7.33 11.87 -16.57
CA VAL A 148 -8.10 11.90 -15.33
C VAL A 148 -8.53 10.47 -14.97
N PRO A 149 -8.23 9.97 -13.75
CA PRO A 149 -8.68 8.65 -13.31
C PRO A 149 -10.20 8.49 -13.44
N LYS A 150 -10.61 7.34 -13.96
CA LYS A 150 -12.01 6.96 -14.18
C LYS A 150 -12.42 5.89 -13.16
N ASN A 151 -13.61 6.03 -12.59
CA ASN A 151 -14.24 5.07 -11.68
C ASN A 151 -13.36 4.64 -10.49
N ALA A 152 -12.66 5.59 -9.84
CA ALA A 152 -11.85 5.33 -8.64
C ALA A 152 -12.75 4.89 -7.45
N LEU A 153 -12.93 3.58 -7.25
CA LEU A 153 -13.99 3.04 -6.38
C LEU A 153 -13.71 3.28 -4.89
N ASP A 154 -12.45 3.42 -4.50
CA ASP A 154 -12.04 3.73 -3.14
C ASP A 154 -12.38 5.17 -2.72
N VAL A 155 -12.17 6.14 -3.62
CA VAL A 155 -12.60 7.54 -3.46
C VAL A 155 -14.12 7.62 -3.47
N LEU A 156 -14.79 6.88 -4.36
CA LEU A 156 -16.25 6.78 -4.37
C LEU A 156 -16.78 6.27 -3.02
N ALA A 157 -16.19 5.21 -2.47
CA ALA A 157 -16.59 4.67 -1.17
C ALA A 157 -16.49 5.71 -0.06
N GLN A 158 -15.38 6.46 -0.01
CA GLN A 158 -15.20 7.57 0.93
C GLN A 158 -16.30 8.64 0.80
N GLN A 159 -16.61 9.05 -0.44
CA GLN A 159 -17.60 10.09 -0.70
C GLN A 159 -19.03 9.63 -0.42
N ILE A 160 -19.38 8.37 -0.70
CA ILE A 160 -20.70 7.81 -0.36
C ILE A 160 -20.92 7.87 1.15
N VAL A 161 -19.93 7.47 1.95
CA VAL A 161 -20.03 7.55 3.41
C VAL A 161 -20.17 9.00 3.88
N ALA A 162 -19.44 9.93 3.27
CA ALA A 162 -19.55 11.36 3.58
C ALA A 162 -20.93 11.94 3.22
N ILE A 163 -21.48 11.61 2.05
CA ILE A 163 -22.81 12.02 1.58
C ILE A 163 -23.89 11.48 2.53
N ALA A 164 -23.85 10.18 2.84
CA ALA A 164 -24.79 9.55 3.75
C ALA A 164 -24.71 10.14 5.17
N ALA A 165 -23.52 10.56 5.61
CA ALA A 165 -23.30 11.16 6.92
C ALA A 165 -23.66 12.65 7.01
N ALA A 166 -23.73 13.33 5.86
CA ALA A 166 -24.16 14.72 5.75
C ALA A 166 -25.68 14.85 5.59
N ALA A 167 -26.36 13.80 5.12
CA ALA A 167 -27.81 13.76 4.99
C ALA A 167 -28.51 13.83 6.37
N PRO A 168 -29.65 14.54 6.49
CA PRO A 168 -30.47 14.51 7.69
C PRO A 168 -30.94 13.09 8.03
N GLU A 169 -31.07 12.76 9.32
CA GLU A 169 -31.49 11.41 9.74
C GLU A 169 -32.90 11.01 9.23
N ASP A 170 -33.78 12.00 9.04
CA ASP A 170 -35.14 11.83 8.53
C ASP A 170 -35.22 11.77 6.98
N GLN A 171 -34.11 12.05 6.29
CA GLN A 171 -34.05 12.11 4.82
C GLN A 171 -32.91 11.21 4.31
N PRO A 172 -33.11 9.87 4.28
CA PRO A 172 -32.12 8.95 3.75
C PRO A 172 -31.91 9.20 2.25
N VAL A 173 -30.69 8.98 1.78
CA VAL A 173 -30.27 9.33 0.41
C VAL A 173 -30.78 8.28 -0.58
N PRO A 174 -31.59 8.64 -1.59
CA PRO A 174 -31.98 7.70 -2.64
C PRO A 174 -30.75 7.26 -3.47
N VAL A 175 -30.64 5.96 -3.74
CA VAL A 175 -29.53 5.39 -4.52
C VAL A 175 -29.54 5.89 -5.96
N ASP A 176 -30.71 6.11 -6.54
CA ASP A 176 -30.86 6.66 -7.90
C ASP A 176 -30.36 8.12 -7.98
N ASP A 177 -30.65 8.92 -6.94
CA ASP A 177 -30.15 10.29 -6.84
C ASP A 177 -28.65 10.33 -6.61
N LEU A 178 -28.13 9.42 -5.78
CA LEU A 178 -26.69 9.23 -5.58
C LEU A 178 -25.99 8.85 -6.90
N HIS A 179 -26.52 7.88 -7.64
CA HIS A 179 -25.97 7.49 -8.94
C HIS A 179 -25.99 8.66 -9.92
N SER A 180 -27.12 9.37 -10.02
CA SER A 180 -27.27 10.57 -10.86
C SER A 180 -26.36 11.73 -10.45
N LEU A 181 -26.06 11.88 -9.16
CA LEU A 181 -25.11 12.85 -8.66
C LEU A 181 -23.68 12.49 -9.08
N VAL A 182 -23.29 11.23 -8.86
CA VAL A 182 -21.94 10.74 -9.11
C VAL A 182 -21.64 10.75 -10.62
N THR A 183 -22.56 10.27 -11.46
CA THR A 183 -22.38 10.20 -12.93
C THR A 183 -22.37 11.56 -13.62
N ARG A 184 -22.79 12.65 -12.95
CA ARG A 184 -22.58 14.02 -13.44
C ARG A 184 -21.12 14.46 -13.41
N THR A 185 -20.27 13.80 -12.62
CA THR A 185 -18.84 14.14 -12.51
C THR A 185 -18.01 13.41 -13.57
N TYR A 186 -16.95 14.04 -14.08
CA TYR A 186 -16.14 13.50 -15.18
C TYR A 186 -15.54 12.12 -14.90
N SER A 187 -15.10 11.87 -13.66
CA SER A 187 -14.46 10.61 -13.28
C SER A 187 -15.42 9.43 -13.25
N TYR A 188 -16.72 9.66 -13.06
CA TYR A 188 -17.70 8.58 -12.85
C TYR A 188 -18.83 8.57 -13.88
N GLN A 189 -18.68 9.27 -15.01
CA GLN A 189 -19.72 9.34 -16.06
C GLN A 189 -20.13 7.95 -16.60
N GLU A 190 -19.18 7.01 -16.60
CA GLU A 190 -19.35 5.63 -17.07
C GLU A 190 -19.53 4.64 -15.91
N LEU A 191 -19.76 5.11 -14.68
CA LEU A 191 -19.95 4.24 -13.53
C LEU A 191 -21.23 3.42 -13.71
N SER A 192 -21.07 2.11 -13.90
CA SER A 192 -22.20 1.20 -14.02
C SER A 192 -22.98 1.11 -12.70
N ARG A 193 -24.28 0.81 -12.81
CA ARG A 193 -25.12 0.57 -11.64
C ARG A 193 -24.57 -0.56 -10.76
N LEU A 194 -24.08 -1.63 -11.39
CA LEU A 194 -23.47 -2.78 -10.71
C LEU A 194 -22.25 -2.37 -9.88
N GLN A 195 -21.33 -1.56 -10.42
CA GLN A 195 -20.16 -1.09 -9.67
C GLN A 195 -20.55 -0.22 -8.47
N LEU A 196 -21.55 0.66 -8.62
CA LEU A 196 -22.08 1.42 -7.49
C LEU A 196 -22.64 0.47 -6.41
N GLU A 197 -23.46 -0.50 -6.81
CA GLU A 197 -24.07 -1.45 -5.89
C GLU A 197 -23.04 -2.33 -5.19
N ASN A 198 -21.96 -2.74 -5.85
CA ASN A 198 -20.85 -3.47 -5.23
C ASN A 198 -20.14 -2.64 -4.14
N VAL A 199 -19.97 -1.32 -4.38
CA VAL A 199 -19.44 -0.40 -3.36
C VAL A 199 -20.41 -0.24 -2.21
N LEU A 200 -21.72 -0.12 -2.49
CA LEU A 200 -22.75 -0.07 -1.44
C LEU A 200 -22.78 -1.35 -0.61
N ASP A 201 -22.67 -2.53 -1.24
CA ASP A 201 -22.61 -3.82 -0.57
C ASP A 201 -21.39 -3.94 0.34
N MET A 202 -20.24 -3.46 -0.12
CA MET A 202 -19.04 -3.39 0.71
C MET A 202 -19.25 -2.49 1.93
N LEU A 203 -19.88 -1.33 1.74
CA LEU A 203 -20.13 -0.36 2.81
C LEU A 203 -21.29 -0.76 3.73
N ASP A 204 -22.25 -1.55 3.28
CA ASP A 204 -23.34 -2.14 4.06
C ASP A 204 -22.91 -3.46 4.74
N GLY A 205 -21.73 -3.97 4.38
CA GLY A 205 -21.06 -5.10 5.02
C GLY A 205 -21.53 -6.47 4.53
N ARG A 206 -21.97 -6.61 3.28
CA ARG A 206 -22.37 -7.90 2.69
C ARG A 206 -21.26 -8.96 2.78
N TYR A 207 -20.00 -8.56 2.72
CA TYR A 207 -18.85 -9.46 2.86
C TYR A 207 -18.68 -9.95 4.30
N PRO A 208 -18.23 -11.20 4.53
CA PRO A 208 -18.18 -11.77 5.87
C PRO A 208 -17.24 -11.01 6.79
N SER A 209 -17.84 -10.22 7.68
CA SER A 209 -17.17 -9.37 8.67
C SER A 209 -16.43 -10.15 9.76
N ARG A 210 -16.56 -11.49 9.78
CA ARG A 210 -15.87 -12.38 10.73
C ARG A 210 -14.43 -12.65 10.35
N GLU A 211 -14.14 -12.87 9.06
CA GLU A 211 -12.76 -13.11 8.63
C GLU A 211 -11.91 -11.84 8.78
N PHE A 212 -12.54 -10.66 8.80
CA PHE A 212 -11.87 -9.40 9.06
C PHE A 212 -12.78 -8.37 9.78
N ALA A 213 -12.46 -8.10 11.04
CA ALA A 213 -13.27 -7.27 11.94
C ALA A 213 -13.40 -5.80 11.50
N GLU A 214 -12.59 -5.34 10.55
CA GLU A 214 -12.61 -3.98 10.02
C GLU A 214 -13.57 -3.79 8.83
N LEU A 215 -14.12 -4.86 8.25
CA LEU A 215 -15.25 -4.83 7.28
C LEU A 215 -16.59 -4.43 7.94
N ARG A 216 -16.53 -3.62 9.01
CA ARG A 216 -17.74 -3.12 9.67
C ARG A 216 -18.51 -2.23 8.71
N PRO A 217 -19.83 -2.39 8.62
CA PRO A 217 -20.64 -1.55 7.78
C PRO A 217 -20.56 -0.08 8.22
N ARG A 218 -20.49 0.81 7.23
CA ARG A 218 -20.41 2.28 7.38
C ARG A 218 -21.74 2.95 7.05
N ILE A 219 -22.54 2.30 6.22
CA ILE A 219 -23.90 2.72 5.86
C ILE A 219 -24.89 1.60 6.21
N VAL A 220 -26.17 1.93 6.12
CA VAL A 220 -27.26 0.95 6.03
C VAL A 220 -27.97 1.17 4.72
N TRP A 221 -28.17 0.11 3.94
CA TRP A 221 -28.89 0.15 2.68
C TRP A 221 -30.27 -0.51 2.77
N ASP A 222 -31.33 0.30 2.69
CA ASP A 222 -32.71 -0.19 2.52
C ASP A 222 -32.96 -0.46 1.03
N ARG A 223 -32.89 -1.74 0.64
CA ARG A 223 -33.06 -2.18 -0.75
C ARG A 223 -34.50 -2.11 -1.23
N VAL A 224 -35.50 -2.05 -0.34
CA VAL A 224 -36.91 -1.92 -0.71
C VAL A 224 -37.22 -0.50 -1.12
N LYS A 225 -36.76 0.46 -0.31
CA LYS A 225 -36.94 1.89 -0.59
C LYS A 225 -35.90 2.44 -1.56
N GLY A 226 -34.79 1.71 -1.77
CA GLY A 226 -33.68 2.16 -2.58
C GLY A 226 -32.95 3.33 -1.95
N THR A 227 -32.77 3.33 -0.63
CA THR A 227 -32.18 4.46 0.11
C THR A 227 -31.05 4.03 1.03
N ILE A 228 -30.04 4.88 1.24
CA ILE A 228 -28.95 4.66 2.17
C ILE A 228 -28.95 5.69 3.31
N LYS A 229 -28.52 5.26 4.50
CA LYS A 229 -28.30 6.13 5.67
C LYS A 229 -26.92 5.84 6.29
N ALA A 230 -26.31 6.83 6.92
CA ALA A 230 -25.08 6.63 7.66
C ALA A 230 -25.30 5.81 8.95
N ARG A 231 -24.30 5.01 9.33
CA ARG A 231 -24.25 4.40 10.68
C ARG A 231 -23.67 5.37 11.72
N PRO A 232 -23.98 5.18 13.02
CA PRO A 232 -23.32 5.92 14.09
C PRO A 232 -21.79 5.88 13.95
N GLY A 233 -21.15 7.06 14.02
CA GLY A 233 -19.70 7.21 13.87
C GLY A 233 -19.20 7.39 12.43
N ALA A 234 -20.04 7.19 11.40
CA ALA A 234 -19.64 7.39 9.99
C ALA A 234 -19.19 8.83 9.69
N ARG A 235 -19.84 9.83 10.30
CA ARG A 235 -19.43 11.24 10.18
C ARG A 235 -18.02 11.49 10.69
N GLN A 236 -17.71 10.99 11.89
CA GLN A 236 -16.37 11.11 12.47
C GLN A 236 -15.33 10.39 11.62
N LEU A 237 -15.69 9.20 11.11
CA LEU A 237 -14.83 8.40 10.24
C LEU A 237 -14.48 9.15 8.94
N ALA A 238 -15.48 9.70 8.25
CA ALA A 238 -15.29 10.45 7.02
C ALA A 238 -14.46 11.73 7.22
N VAL A 239 -14.72 12.50 8.28
CA VAL A 239 -13.96 13.74 8.56
C VAL A 239 -12.51 13.45 8.95
N THR A 240 -12.27 12.41 9.75
CA THR A 240 -10.90 12.08 10.21
C THR A 240 -10.01 11.46 9.15
N ASN A 241 -10.61 10.88 8.11
CA ASN A 241 -9.91 10.22 7.00
C ASN A 241 -10.13 10.94 5.68
N ALA A 242 -10.49 12.23 5.70
CA ALA A 242 -10.76 13.01 4.50
C ALA A 242 -9.50 13.16 3.63
N GLY A 243 -9.71 13.16 2.31
CA GLY A 243 -8.68 13.36 1.30
C GLY A 243 -8.23 12.07 0.62
N THR A 244 -7.36 12.23 -0.39
CA THR A 244 -6.90 11.15 -1.25
C THR A 244 -5.39 10.90 -1.14
N ILE A 245 -4.66 11.71 -0.38
CA ILE A 245 -3.22 11.55 -0.19
C ILE A 245 -2.97 10.38 0.77
N PRO A 246 -2.29 9.31 0.34
CA PRO A 246 -2.02 8.16 1.19
C PRO A 246 -1.09 8.52 2.35
N ASP A 247 -1.26 7.84 3.49
CA ASP A 247 -0.32 7.94 4.61
C ASP A 247 0.89 7.07 4.28
N ARG A 248 1.91 7.66 3.67
CA ARG A 248 3.20 7.01 3.47
C ARG A 248 3.99 7.16 4.77
N GLY A 249 4.24 6.03 5.42
CA GLY A 249 4.88 5.98 6.73
C GLY A 249 6.29 6.56 6.64
N LEU A 250 6.51 7.68 7.32
CA LEU A 250 7.86 8.23 7.52
C LEU A 250 8.23 8.04 8.99
N TYR A 251 9.34 7.38 9.25
CA TYR A 251 9.92 7.23 10.58
C TYR A 251 10.74 8.46 10.93
N ALA A 252 10.49 9.07 12.08
CA ALA A 252 11.35 10.14 12.57
C ALA A 252 12.72 9.57 12.94
N VAL A 253 13.79 10.13 12.42
CA VAL A 253 15.15 9.77 12.82
C VAL A 253 15.57 10.69 13.96
N THR A 254 15.96 10.14 15.10
CA THR A 254 16.28 10.90 16.31
C THR A 254 17.60 10.44 16.93
N LEU A 255 18.31 11.34 17.60
CA LEU A 255 19.40 11.01 18.50
C LEU A 255 18.88 10.32 19.78
N PRO A 256 19.73 9.65 20.57
CA PRO A 256 19.34 9.05 21.85
C PRO A 256 18.77 10.06 22.86
N ASP A 257 19.11 11.34 22.72
CA ASP A 257 18.58 12.44 23.55
C ASP A 257 17.23 12.99 23.05
N GLY A 258 16.65 12.39 22.01
CA GLY A 258 15.34 12.73 21.45
C GLY A 258 15.36 13.85 20.41
N ARG A 259 16.50 14.48 20.11
CA ARG A 259 16.59 15.49 19.05
C ARG A 259 16.38 14.84 17.68
N ARG A 260 15.52 15.44 16.87
CA ARG A 260 15.21 14.96 15.51
C ARG A 260 16.28 15.38 14.53
N VAL A 261 16.77 14.43 13.73
CA VAL A 261 17.79 14.64 12.69
C VAL A 261 17.26 14.42 11.27
N GLY A 262 16.10 13.78 11.12
CA GLY A 262 15.39 13.72 9.84
C GLY A 262 14.25 12.71 9.82
N GLU A 263 13.99 12.17 8.64
CA GLU A 263 12.92 11.20 8.37
C GLU A 263 13.43 10.11 7.41
N LEU A 264 12.99 8.88 7.63
CA LEU A 264 13.21 7.74 6.72
C LEU A 264 11.87 7.22 6.20
N ASP A 265 11.85 6.74 4.97
CA ASP A 265 10.73 5.97 4.47
C ASP A 265 10.60 4.65 5.23
N GLU A 266 9.38 4.27 5.60
CA GLU A 266 9.13 3.04 6.33
C GLU A 266 9.47 1.77 5.53
N GLU A 267 9.48 1.83 4.19
CA GLU A 267 10.01 0.75 3.35
C GLU A 267 11.49 0.52 3.57
N MET A 268 12.27 1.61 3.63
CA MET A 268 13.67 1.54 3.99
C MET A 268 13.86 1.06 5.43
N VAL A 269 13.07 1.56 6.39
CA VAL A 269 13.20 1.15 7.80
C VAL A 269 12.87 -0.33 7.99
N TYR A 270 11.96 -0.88 7.21
CA TYR A 270 11.63 -2.31 7.25
C TYR A 270 12.80 -3.19 6.79
N GLU A 271 13.51 -2.77 5.74
CA GLU A 271 14.71 -3.45 5.27
C GLU A 271 15.92 -3.18 6.17
N ALA A 272 15.87 -2.12 6.99
CA ALA A 272 16.95 -1.74 7.86
C ALA A 272 17.12 -2.67 9.09
N ARG A 273 18.34 -2.69 9.64
CA ARG A 273 18.69 -3.44 10.87
C ARG A 273 19.43 -2.55 11.88
N PRO A 274 19.24 -2.76 13.20
CA PRO A 274 20.13 -2.20 14.21
C PRO A 274 21.60 -2.53 13.91
N GLY A 275 22.48 -1.54 14.03
CA GLY A 275 23.90 -1.61 13.66
C GLY A 275 24.20 -1.15 12.23
N GLN A 276 23.21 -1.13 11.33
CA GLN A 276 23.40 -0.68 9.94
C GLN A 276 23.66 0.82 9.87
N THR A 277 24.60 1.21 9.02
CA THR A 277 24.87 2.61 8.69
C THR A 277 24.07 3.04 7.47
N PHE A 278 23.47 4.22 7.50
CA PHE A 278 22.76 4.81 6.38
C PHE A 278 23.06 6.30 6.26
N LEU A 279 22.83 6.85 5.07
CA LEU A 279 23.03 8.28 4.80
C LEU A 279 21.72 9.05 5.03
N LEU A 280 21.78 10.11 5.84
CA LEU A 280 20.68 11.07 6.03
C LEU A 280 21.25 12.49 5.94
N GLY A 281 20.84 13.22 4.91
CA GLY A 281 21.48 14.47 4.51
C GLY A 281 22.88 14.22 3.92
N ALA A 282 23.89 14.93 4.43
CA ALA A 282 25.29 14.76 4.06
C ALA A 282 26.10 13.89 5.04
N SER A 283 25.46 13.38 6.09
CA SER A 283 26.11 12.67 7.19
C SER A 283 25.71 11.20 7.21
N THR A 284 26.66 10.33 7.57
CA THR A 284 26.38 8.92 7.84
C THR A 284 25.92 8.76 9.29
N TRP A 285 24.87 7.97 9.48
CA TRP A 285 24.27 7.66 10.77
C TRP A 285 24.23 6.16 10.96
N ARG A 286 24.45 5.68 12.17
CA ARG A 286 24.28 4.27 12.54
C ARG A 286 22.96 4.10 13.28
N ILE A 287 22.19 3.11 12.89
CA ILE A 287 20.96 2.72 13.60
C ILE A 287 21.37 2.05 14.91
N GLU A 288 20.96 2.62 16.04
CA GLU A 288 21.09 1.97 17.35
C GLU A 288 19.85 1.13 17.66
N GLU A 289 18.67 1.71 17.41
CA GLU A 289 17.39 1.08 17.73
C GLU A 289 16.33 1.50 16.71
N ILE A 290 15.52 0.54 16.26
CA ILE A 290 14.32 0.82 15.45
C ILE A 290 13.12 0.70 16.38
N GLY A 291 12.55 1.85 16.76
CA GLY A 291 11.35 1.92 17.59
C GLY A 291 10.07 1.75 16.78
N ARG A 292 8.92 2.03 17.41
CA ARG A 292 7.61 1.88 16.75
C ARG A 292 7.26 3.03 15.78
N ASP A 293 7.81 4.21 16.02
CA ASP A 293 7.51 5.46 15.28
C ASP A 293 8.76 6.27 14.92
N ARG A 294 9.94 5.77 15.31
CA ARG A 294 11.22 6.47 15.16
C ARG A 294 12.39 5.51 15.03
N VAL A 295 13.45 5.95 14.37
CA VAL A 295 14.76 5.28 14.32
C VAL A 295 15.73 6.08 15.17
N ILE A 296 16.26 5.47 16.22
CA ILE A 296 17.27 6.08 17.08
C ILE A 296 18.64 5.83 16.45
N VAL A 297 19.40 6.90 16.24
CA VAL A 297 20.68 6.84 15.53
C VAL A 297 21.78 7.57 16.26
N THR A 298 23.02 7.16 16.01
CA THR A 298 24.23 7.89 16.40
C THR A 298 25.01 8.33 15.17
N PRO A 299 25.74 9.47 15.22
CA PRO A 299 26.63 9.87 14.13
C PRO A 299 27.70 8.79 13.87
N ALA A 300 27.88 8.42 12.61
CA ALA A 300 28.89 7.43 12.17
C ALA A 300 29.79 7.98 11.05
N PRO A 301 30.47 9.12 11.27
CA PRO A 301 31.28 9.78 10.24
C PRO A 301 32.41 8.88 9.74
N GLY A 302 32.67 8.90 8.42
CA GLY A 302 33.75 8.14 7.79
C GLY A 302 33.41 6.69 7.45
N LEU A 303 32.26 6.17 7.89
CA LEU A 303 31.78 4.86 7.45
C LEU A 303 30.87 4.98 6.21
N PRO A 304 30.95 4.03 5.26
CA PRO A 304 29.97 3.94 4.18
C PRO A 304 28.59 3.63 4.77
N GLY A 305 27.55 4.26 4.24
CA GLY A 305 26.17 4.06 4.68
C GLY A 305 25.27 3.72 3.50
N ALA A 306 24.34 2.79 3.72
CA ALA A 306 23.27 2.48 2.77
C ALA A 306 22.46 3.75 2.44
N VAL A 307 22.11 3.92 1.18
CA VAL A 307 21.28 5.05 0.76
C VAL A 307 19.82 4.68 1.02
N PRO A 308 19.04 5.49 1.74
CA PRO A 308 17.62 5.28 1.82
C PRO A 308 17.00 5.37 0.42
N PHE A 309 16.46 4.28 -0.07
CA PHE A 309 15.73 4.27 -1.33
C PHE A 309 14.26 4.63 -1.09
N TRP A 310 13.65 5.22 -2.09
CA TRP A 310 12.23 5.54 -2.13
C TRP A 310 11.62 4.70 -3.25
N LYS A 311 11.24 3.45 -2.95
CA LYS A 311 10.50 2.62 -3.91
C LYS A 311 9.10 3.24 -4.00
N GLY A 312 8.77 3.89 -5.13
CA GLY A 312 7.37 4.16 -5.47
C GLY A 312 6.92 5.61 -5.72
N ASP A 313 7.77 6.53 -6.17
CA ASP A 313 7.26 7.86 -6.60
C ASP A 313 8.03 8.55 -7.73
N GLY A 314 8.83 7.81 -8.51
CA GLY A 314 9.27 8.33 -9.79
C GLY A 314 8.05 8.46 -10.69
N VAL A 315 7.56 9.68 -10.94
CA VAL A 315 6.74 9.95 -12.12
C VAL A 315 7.67 9.70 -13.30
N GLY A 316 7.70 8.44 -13.76
CA GLY A 316 8.50 8.02 -14.89
C GLY A 316 8.11 8.82 -16.14
N ARG A 317 8.99 8.80 -17.13
CA ARG A 317 8.77 9.47 -18.40
C ARG A 317 7.47 8.97 -19.05
N PRO A 318 6.54 9.87 -19.43
CA PRO A 318 5.37 9.49 -20.20
C PRO A 318 5.74 8.98 -21.60
N LYS A 319 4.95 8.04 -22.13
CA LYS A 319 5.15 7.44 -23.46
C LYS A 319 5.33 8.48 -24.57
N GLU A 320 4.49 9.51 -24.61
CA GLU A 320 4.54 10.60 -25.62
C GLU A 320 5.87 11.36 -25.62
N LEU A 321 6.48 11.55 -24.44
CA LEU A 321 7.80 12.17 -24.32
C LEU A 321 8.88 11.18 -24.76
N GLY A 322 8.73 9.91 -24.40
CA GLY A 322 9.59 8.82 -24.87
C GLY A 322 9.65 8.71 -26.39
N GLU A 323 8.51 8.73 -27.06
CA GLU A 323 8.42 8.71 -28.53
C GLU A 323 9.15 9.89 -29.17
N ALA A 324 8.98 11.10 -28.61
CA ALA A 324 9.69 12.28 -29.09
C ALA A 324 11.20 12.19 -28.90
N ILE A 325 11.67 11.57 -27.80
CA ILE A 325 13.09 11.29 -27.58
C ILE A 325 13.61 10.30 -28.61
N GLY A 326 12.88 9.21 -28.87
CA GLY A 326 13.25 8.23 -29.86
C GLY A 326 13.34 8.83 -31.27
N ALA A 327 12.35 9.64 -31.66
CA ALA A 327 12.33 10.34 -32.93
C ALA A 327 13.49 11.33 -33.07
N PHE A 328 13.78 12.07 -32.00
CA PHE A 328 14.92 12.98 -31.96
C PHE A 328 16.25 12.24 -32.04
N ALA A 329 16.46 11.16 -31.30
CA ALA A 329 17.70 10.38 -31.33
C ALA A 329 17.98 9.83 -32.75
N ARG A 330 16.96 9.28 -33.40
CA ARG A 330 17.02 8.80 -34.80
C ARG A 330 17.34 9.90 -35.80
N TRP A 331 16.78 11.09 -35.61
CA TRP A 331 17.09 12.24 -36.47
C TRP A 331 18.49 12.80 -36.20
N ALA A 332 18.84 12.97 -34.93
CA ALA A 332 20.01 13.70 -34.47
C ALA A 332 21.32 13.00 -34.82
N VAL A 333 21.38 11.67 -34.76
CA VAL A 333 22.62 10.91 -35.00
C VAL A 333 23.27 11.23 -36.36
N GLU A 334 22.46 11.55 -37.37
CA GLU A 334 22.86 11.91 -38.74
C GLU A 334 23.16 13.42 -38.94
N GLN A 335 23.06 14.25 -37.90
CA GLN A 335 23.20 15.71 -38.01
C GLN A 335 24.60 16.22 -37.66
N ALA A 336 24.84 17.50 -37.99
CA ALA A 336 26.00 18.27 -37.54
C ALA A 336 25.72 19.01 -36.22
N PRO A 337 26.72 19.29 -35.36
CA PRO A 337 26.54 19.99 -34.09
C PRO A 337 25.77 21.32 -34.20
N ASP A 338 26.09 22.15 -35.20
CA ASP A 338 25.48 23.47 -35.40
C ASP A 338 23.95 23.42 -35.60
N ARG A 339 23.42 22.31 -36.17
CA ARG A 339 21.97 22.10 -36.30
C ARG A 339 21.31 21.94 -34.93
N LEU A 340 21.95 21.19 -34.04
CA LEU A 340 21.46 20.97 -32.68
C LEU A 340 21.54 22.25 -31.84
N GLU A 341 22.59 23.04 -32.02
CA GLU A 341 22.73 24.35 -31.36
C GLU A 341 21.59 25.29 -31.74
N GLY A 342 21.29 25.42 -33.04
CA GLY A 342 20.23 26.30 -33.53
C GLY A 342 18.81 25.82 -33.23
N GLU A 343 18.52 24.53 -33.45
CA GLU A 343 17.14 24.03 -33.37
C GLU A 343 16.72 23.57 -31.97
N TYR A 344 17.67 23.20 -31.10
CA TYR A 344 17.45 22.66 -29.76
C TYR A 344 18.11 23.47 -28.64
N GLU A 345 18.72 24.62 -28.96
CA GLU A 345 19.29 25.57 -27.99
C GLU A 345 20.38 24.93 -27.11
N LEU A 346 21.09 23.97 -27.69
CA LEU A 346 22.25 23.35 -27.05
C LEU A 346 23.47 24.27 -27.19
N ASP A 347 24.34 24.26 -26.18
CA ASP A 347 25.67 24.84 -26.36
C ASP A 347 26.57 23.92 -27.22
N GLU A 348 27.66 24.47 -27.75
CA GLU A 348 28.60 23.76 -28.64
C GLU A 348 29.17 22.47 -28.02
N ARG A 349 29.35 22.42 -26.69
CA ARG A 349 29.87 21.22 -26.02
C ARG A 349 28.78 20.18 -25.88
N ALA A 350 27.56 20.60 -25.53
CA ALA A 350 26.40 19.75 -25.43
C ALA A 350 26.04 19.12 -26.79
N GLY A 351 25.98 19.91 -27.87
CA GLY A 351 25.71 19.41 -29.22
C GLY A 351 26.71 18.34 -29.66
N ARG A 352 28.02 18.58 -29.46
CA ARG A 352 29.07 17.59 -29.77
C ARG A 352 28.99 16.33 -28.90
N ASN A 353 28.84 16.47 -27.58
CA ASN A 353 28.77 15.32 -26.67
C ASN A 353 27.56 14.44 -26.96
N LEU A 354 26.42 15.05 -27.29
CA LEU A 354 25.21 14.31 -27.65
C LEU A 354 25.40 13.51 -28.93
N LEU A 355 25.96 14.11 -29.98
CA LEU A 355 26.22 13.41 -31.24
C LEU A 355 27.26 12.30 -31.08
N GLU A 356 28.32 12.54 -30.33
CA GLU A 356 29.31 11.51 -29.99
C GLU A 356 28.64 10.33 -29.28
N PHE A 357 27.83 10.59 -28.25
CA PHE A 357 27.08 9.56 -27.54
C PHE A 357 26.14 8.74 -28.44
N LEU A 358 25.41 9.40 -29.35
CA LEU A 358 24.50 8.71 -30.27
C LEU A 358 25.25 7.88 -31.32
N ARG A 359 26.41 8.36 -31.81
CA ARG A 359 27.24 7.63 -32.76
C ARG A 359 27.95 6.45 -32.11
N GLU A 360 28.49 6.61 -30.91
CA GLU A 360 29.02 5.49 -30.11
C GLU A 360 27.96 4.39 -29.93
N GLN A 361 26.70 4.78 -29.67
CA GLN A 361 25.59 3.84 -29.58
C GLN A 361 25.30 3.14 -30.92
N GLN A 362 25.24 3.90 -32.01
CA GLN A 362 25.01 3.37 -33.36
C GLN A 362 26.13 2.42 -33.78
N ASP A 363 27.38 2.74 -33.47
CA ASP A 363 28.53 1.88 -33.77
C ASP A 363 28.47 0.57 -32.97
N ALA A 364 28.06 0.62 -31.69
CA ALA A 364 27.94 -0.55 -30.83
C ALA A 364 26.78 -1.47 -31.22
N THR A 365 25.62 -0.89 -31.58
CA THR A 365 24.35 -1.63 -31.73
C THR A 365 23.77 -1.61 -33.15
N ARG A 366 24.50 -1.03 -34.11
CA ARG A 366 24.15 -0.82 -35.54
C ARG A 366 23.01 0.18 -35.77
N VAL A 367 22.12 0.35 -34.82
CA VAL A 367 21.01 1.30 -34.84
C VAL A 367 20.89 2.00 -33.50
N VAL A 368 20.37 3.22 -33.47
CA VAL A 368 20.04 3.90 -32.21
C VAL A 368 18.62 3.50 -31.80
N PRO A 369 18.39 3.06 -30.54
CA PRO A 369 17.03 2.84 -30.02
C PRO A 369 16.16 4.09 -30.22
N SER A 370 14.98 3.93 -30.79
CA SER A 370 14.13 5.04 -31.24
C SER A 370 12.63 4.72 -31.22
N ASP A 371 11.81 5.65 -31.71
CA ASP A 371 10.37 5.47 -31.93
C ASP A 371 10.05 4.40 -32.99
N ARG A 372 11.06 3.95 -33.76
CA ARG A 372 10.93 2.98 -34.85
C ARG A 372 11.80 1.74 -34.70
N ALA A 373 12.67 1.68 -33.70
CA ALA A 373 13.55 0.54 -33.48
C ALA A 373 13.78 0.30 -31.98
N ILE A 374 13.49 -0.91 -31.53
CA ILE A 374 13.85 -1.42 -30.21
C ILE A 374 15.07 -2.33 -30.38
N VAL A 375 16.04 -2.19 -29.48
CA VAL A 375 17.26 -2.99 -29.51
C VAL A 375 17.26 -3.97 -28.35
N ILE A 376 17.43 -5.25 -28.64
CA ILE A 376 17.74 -6.29 -27.66
C ILE A 376 19.25 -6.48 -27.70
N GLU A 377 19.91 -5.90 -26.70
CA GLU A 377 21.36 -6.02 -26.52
C GLU A 377 21.67 -7.09 -25.49
N ARG A 378 22.65 -7.95 -25.80
CA ARG A 378 23.13 -8.98 -24.88
C ARG A 378 24.64 -8.94 -24.77
N PHE A 379 25.13 -9.08 -23.55
CA PHE A 379 26.55 -9.14 -23.25
C PHE A 379 26.75 -9.95 -21.97
N ARG A 380 27.99 -10.37 -21.73
CA ARG A 380 28.38 -11.01 -20.47
C ARG A 380 28.95 -9.97 -19.51
N ASP A 381 28.61 -10.09 -18.24
CA ASP A 381 29.23 -9.27 -17.20
C ASP A 381 30.62 -9.80 -16.80
N GLU A 382 31.27 -9.14 -15.84
CA GLU A 382 32.65 -9.45 -15.42
C GLU A 382 32.79 -10.85 -14.79
N ILE A 383 31.70 -11.44 -14.29
CA ILE A 383 31.68 -12.78 -13.71
C ILE A 383 31.19 -13.86 -14.70
N GLY A 384 30.81 -13.44 -15.91
CA GLY A 384 30.43 -14.31 -17.02
C GLY A 384 28.93 -14.54 -17.19
N ASP A 385 28.09 -13.90 -16.37
CA ASP A 385 26.63 -14.04 -16.44
C ASP A 385 26.06 -13.25 -17.62
N TRP A 386 24.96 -13.75 -18.18
CA TRP A 386 24.28 -13.05 -19.26
C TRP A 386 23.45 -11.88 -18.75
N ARG A 387 23.59 -10.76 -19.45
CA ARG A 387 22.71 -9.59 -19.35
C ARG A 387 21.92 -9.47 -20.64
N LEU A 388 20.60 -9.37 -20.50
CA LEU A 388 19.72 -8.96 -21.59
C LEU A 388 19.19 -7.56 -21.31
N CYS A 389 19.42 -6.65 -22.22
CA CYS A 389 18.92 -5.28 -22.17
C CYS A 389 17.91 -5.04 -23.30
N VAL A 390 16.67 -4.73 -22.95
CA VAL A 390 15.67 -4.21 -23.89
C VAL A 390 15.77 -2.69 -23.88
N LEU A 391 16.45 -2.13 -24.88
CA LEU A 391 16.65 -0.68 -25.02
C LEU A 391 15.49 -0.06 -25.79
N SER A 392 14.76 0.82 -25.12
CA SER A 392 13.49 1.36 -25.61
C SER A 392 13.23 2.74 -25.02
N PRO A 393 12.78 3.74 -25.79
CA PRO A 393 12.54 5.08 -25.25
C PRO A 393 11.15 5.26 -24.62
N PHE A 394 10.26 4.27 -24.67
CA PHE A 394 8.81 4.39 -24.38
C PHE A 394 8.44 4.62 -22.90
N GLY A 395 9.42 4.71 -21.99
CA GLY A 395 9.22 5.21 -20.63
C GLY A 395 8.95 4.13 -19.59
N GLY A 396 9.24 4.46 -18.32
CA GLY A 396 9.31 3.47 -17.25
C GLY A 396 7.97 2.79 -16.93
N ARG A 397 6.83 3.45 -17.19
CA ARG A 397 5.50 2.87 -16.94
C ARG A 397 5.17 1.72 -17.89
N VAL A 398 5.62 1.82 -19.15
CA VAL A 398 5.50 0.76 -20.15
C VAL A 398 6.49 -0.36 -19.81
N HIS A 399 7.74 -0.01 -19.49
CA HIS A 399 8.78 -0.98 -19.17
C HIS A 399 8.52 -1.74 -17.87
N ALA A 400 7.89 -1.12 -16.87
CA ALA A 400 7.47 -1.79 -15.64
C ALA A 400 6.44 -2.88 -15.91
N ALA A 401 5.44 -2.59 -16.76
CA ALA A 401 4.44 -3.58 -17.17
C ALA A 401 5.09 -4.71 -17.99
N TRP A 402 5.97 -4.35 -18.92
CA TRP A 402 6.66 -5.32 -19.76
C TRP A 402 7.61 -6.20 -18.95
N GLY A 403 8.31 -5.62 -17.97
CA GLY A 403 9.18 -6.32 -17.04
C GLY A 403 8.43 -7.36 -16.20
N LEU A 404 7.21 -7.06 -15.73
CA LEU A 404 6.37 -8.03 -15.03
C LEU A 404 6.04 -9.23 -15.93
N ALA A 405 5.57 -8.98 -17.15
CA ALA A 405 5.22 -10.04 -18.10
C ALA A 405 6.45 -10.85 -18.56
N LEU A 406 7.60 -10.18 -18.73
CA LEU A 406 8.87 -10.81 -19.10
C LEU A 406 9.38 -11.72 -17.99
N SER A 407 9.34 -11.28 -16.73
CA SER A 407 9.72 -12.12 -15.59
C SER A 407 8.83 -13.36 -15.46
N ALA A 408 7.52 -13.22 -15.69
CA ALA A 408 6.60 -14.37 -15.72
C ALA A 408 7.03 -15.39 -16.76
N ARG A 409 7.27 -14.91 -17.99
CA ARG A 409 7.63 -15.75 -19.13
C ARG A 409 8.98 -16.44 -18.94
N ILE A 410 9.98 -15.75 -18.38
CA ILE A 410 11.27 -16.37 -18.06
C ILE A 410 11.11 -17.49 -17.04
N ARG A 411 10.27 -17.28 -16.01
CA ARG A 411 9.97 -18.31 -15.01
C ARG A 411 9.29 -19.53 -15.63
N GLU A 412 8.36 -19.30 -16.55
CA GLU A 412 7.60 -20.35 -17.26
C GLU A 412 8.44 -21.13 -18.27
N GLU A 413 9.20 -20.45 -19.13
CA GLU A 413 9.92 -21.07 -20.25
C GLU A 413 11.31 -21.57 -19.85
N LEU A 414 12.01 -20.87 -18.95
CA LEU A 414 13.39 -21.18 -18.58
C LEU A 414 13.51 -21.78 -17.17
N GLY A 415 12.47 -21.71 -16.34
CA GLY A 415 12.52 -22.17 -14.95
C GLY A 415 13.48 -21.38 -14.07
N LEU A 416 13.91 -20.20 -14.53
CA LEU A 416 14.83 -19.31 -13.83
C LEU A 416 14.04 -18.22 -13.09
N GLU A 417 14.49 -17.89 -11.88
CA GLU A 417 14.07 -16.65 -11.24
C GLU A 417 14.90 -15.51 -11.86
N SER A 418 14.22 -14.52 -12.44
CA SER A 418 14.89 -13.38 -13.07
C SER A 418 14.69 -12.10 -12.29
N ASP A 419 15.78 -11.40 -12.04
CA ASP A 419 15.75 -10.05 -11.51
C ASP A 419 15.66 -9.06 -12.68
N ALA A 420 14.44 -8.74 -13.08
CA ALA A 420 14.17 -7.72 -14.09
C ALA A 420 14.09 -6.33 -13.45
N ILE A 421 14.97 -5.44 -13.86
CA ILE A 421 14.96 -4.02 -13.48
C ILE A 421 14.56 -3.20 -14.69
N TRP A 422 13.75 -2.16 -14.48
CA TRP A 422 13.31 -1.27 -15.53
C TRP A 422 13.65 0.17 -15.19
N SER A 423 13.86 0.99 -16.22
CA SER A 423 13.97 2.44 -16.12
C SER A 423 13.17 3.09 -17.24
N ASP A 424 13.28 4.42 -17.40
CA ASP A 424 12.69 5.12 -18.53
C ASP A 424 13.24 4.66 -19.89
N ASP A 425 14.47 4.16 -19.93
CA ASP A 425 15.23 3.88 -21.16
C ASP A 425 15.32 2.39 -21.51
N GLY A 426 14.74 1.51 -20.69
CA GLY A 426 14.67 0.09 -21.01
C GLY A 426 14.43 -0.84 -19.83
N ILE A 427 14.68 -2.12 -20.09
CA ILE A 427 14.61 -3.23 -19.12
C ILE A 427 15.94 -3.97 -19.14
N ILE A 428 16.46 -4.33 -17.98
CA ILE A 428 17.61 -5.22 -17.80
C ILE A 428 17.11 -6.48 -17.13
N VAL A 429 17.48 -7.62 -17.68
CA VAL A 429 17.31 -8.93 -17.06
C VAL A 429 18.68 -9.50 -16.75
N HIS A 430 18.88 -9.88 -15.49
CA HIS A 430 20.01 -10.72 -15.08
C HIS A 430 19.58 -12.19 -15.13
N LEU A 431 20.36 -13.01 -15.82
CA LEU A 431 20.12 -14.44 -15.94
C LEU A 431 21.36 -15.19 -15.42
N PRO A 432 21.44 -15.47 -14.11
CA PRO A 432 22.46 -16.37 -13.59
C PRO A 432 22.22 -17.78 -14.17
N ASP A 433 23.31 -18.48 -14.47
CA ASP A 433 23.28 -19.90 -14.92
C ASP A 433 22.66 -20.19 -16.30
N ALA A 434 22.49 -19.18 -17.16
CA ALA A 434 22.05 -19.41 -18.55
C ALA A 434 23.21 -19.85 -19.46
N ASP A 435 23.12 -21.02 -20.08
CA ASP A 435 24.14 -21.51 -21.03
C ASP A 435 24.19 -20.67 -22.33
N GLU A 436 23.01 -20.29 -22.83
CA GLU A 436 22.84 -19.49 -24.05
C GLU A 436 22.09 -18.18 -23.75
N PRO A 437 22.38 -17.11 -24.52
CA PRO A 437 21.65 -15.87 -24.38
C PRO A 437 20.17 -16.09 -24.75
N PRO A 438 19.21 -15.64 -23.93
CA PRO A 438 17.79 -15.68 -24.27
C PRO A 438 17.51 -15.08 -25.66
N GLY A 439 16.66 -15.76 -26.43
CA GLY A 439 16.22 -15.31 -27.75
C GLY A 439 15.25 -14.13 -27.69
N THR A 440 15.04 -13.47 -28.83
CA THR A 440 14.10 -12.33 -28.94
C THR A 440 12.65 -12.71 -28.66
N ASP A 441 12.32 -13.99 -28.82
CA ASP A 441 10.98 -14.53 -28.61
C ASP A 441 10.49 -14.33 -27.18
N LEU A 442 11.40 -14.31 -26.19
CA LEU A 442 11.07 -14.02 -24.79
C LEU A 442 10.54 -12.60 -24.59
N VAL A 443 11.06 -11.65 -25.38
CA VAL A 443 10.72 -10.22 -25.30
C VAL A 443 9.44 -9.92 -26.09
N LEU A 444 9.21 -10.65 -27.19
CA LEU A 444 8.06 -10.49 -28.07
C LEU A 444 6.86 -11.33 -27.54
N ILE A 445 6.12 -10.75 -26.60
CA ILE A 445 4.88 -11.34 -26.04
C ILE A 445 3.70 -10.95 -26.92
N GLU A 446 2.79 -11.88 -27.18
CA GLU A 446 1.59 -11.64 -27.97
C GLU A 446 0.72 -10.52 -27.34
N PRO A 447 0.25 -9.51 -28.13
CA PRO A 447 -0.42 -8.34 -27.57
C PRO A 447 -1.75 -8.62 -26.88
N ASP A 448 -2.44 -9.72 -27.24
CA ASP A 448 -3.68 -10.17 -26.63
C ASP A 448 -3.47 -10.91 -25.31
N GLU A 449 -2.28 -11.49 -25.07
CA GLU A 449 -1.95 -12.16 -23.82
C GLU A 449 -1.37 -11.22 -22.74
N ILE A 450 -0.90 -10.02 -23.13
CA ILE A 450 -0.09 -9.19 -22.22
C ILE A 450 -0.86 -8.70 -21.00
N GLU A 451 -2.14 -8.33 -21.15
CA GLU A 451 -2.95 -7.84 -20.04
C GLU A 451 -3.15 -8.93 -18.99
N ASP A 452 -3.52 -10.13 -19.42
CA ASP A 452 -3.72 -11.30 -18.54
C ASP A 452 -2.44 -11.68 -17.81
N ARG A 453 -1.29 -11.69 -18.51
CA ARG A 453 0.02 -11.95 -17.90
C ARG A 453 0.39 -10.93 -16.84
N VAL A 454 0.21 -9.63 -17.14
CA VAL A 454 0.47 -8.56 -16.16
C VAL A 454 -0.46 -8.69 -14.95
N VAL A 455 -1.75 -8.97 -15.16
CA VAL A 455 -2.74 -9.15 -14.08
C VAL A 455 -2.35 -10.30 -13.16
N ALA A 456 -1.93 -11.44 -13.73
CA ALA A 456 -1.53 -12.62 -12.97
C ALA A 456 -0.36 -12.32 -12.01
N GLU A 457 0.72 -11.75 -12.53
CA GLU A 457 1.92 -11.42 -11.74
C GLU A 457 1.67 -10.26 -10.76
N LEU A 458 0.90 -9.26 -11.18
CA LEU A 458 0.66 -8.06 -10.39
C LEU A 458 0.07 -8.41 -9.02
N SER A 459 -0.83 -9.39 -8.94
CA SER A 459 -1.52 -9.81 -7.72
C SER A 459 -0.58 -10.26 -6.57
N ALA A 460 0.63 -10.72 -6.91
CA ALA A 460 1.67 -11.17 -5.99
C ALA A 460 2.77 -10.13 -5.78
N SER A 461 2.76 -9.04 -6.54
CA SER A 461 3.78 -7.99 -6.48
C SER A 461 3.69 -7.11 -5.23
N ALA A 462 4.84 -6.56 -4.81
CA ALA A 462 4.90 -5.55 -3.76
C ALA A 462 4.12 -4.27 -4.13
N LEU A 463 4.10 -3.92 -5.43
CA LEU A 463 3.33 -2.77 -5.95
C LEU A 463 1.85 -2.91 -5.62
N PHE A 464 1.24 -4.07 -5.93
CA PHE A 464 -0.16 -4.31 -5.68
C PHE A 464 -0.48 -4.28 -4.18
N GLY A 465 0.35 -4.91 -3.34
CA GLY A 465 0.19 -4.85 -1.89
C GLY A 465 0.26 -3.43 -1.32
N ALA A 466 1.13 -2.58 -1.87
CA ALA A 466 1.22 -1.18 -1.48
C ALA A 466 -0.03 -0.38 -1.90
N ARG A 467 -0.46 -0.51 -3.16
CA ARG A 467 -1.67 0.18 -3.66
C ARG A 467 -2.95 -0.31 -3.00
N PHE A 468 -3.07 -1.61 -2.74
CA PHE A 468 -4.20 -2.17 -2.01
C PHE A 468 -4.35 -1.55 -0.61
N ARG A 469 -3.23 -1.38 0.11
CA ARG A 469 -3.23 -0.71 1.41
C ARG A 469 -3.68 0.75 1.32
N GLU A 470 -3.20 1.49 0.32
CA GLU A 470 -3.60 2.88 0.07
C GLU A 470 -5.10 2.96 -0.23
N ASN A 471 -5.61 2.08 -1.10
CA ASN A 471 -7.02 2.01 -1.52
C ASN A 471 -7.94 1.60 -0.36
N ALA A 472 -7.55 0.60 0.43
CA ALA A 472 -8.28 0.19 1.62
C ALA A 472 -8.32 1.30 2.70
N GLY A 473 -7.26 2.10 2.80
CA GLY A 473 -7.22 3.29 3.64
C GLY A 473 -8.19 4.37 3.16
N ARG A 474 -8.15 4.72 1.86
CA ARG A 474 -9.06 5.69 1.23
C ARG A 474 -10.53 5.25 1.34
N ALA A 475 -10.81 3.98 1.10
CA ALA A 475 -12.14 3.37 1.19
C ALA A 475 -12.69 3.21 2.62
N LEU A 476 -12.00 3.70 3.65
CA LEU A 476 -12.41 3.65 5.06
C LEU A 476 -12.52 2.21 5.63
N LEU A 477 -11.82 1.25 5.01
CA LEU A 477 -11.70 -0.12 5.51
C LEU A 477 -10.58 -0.23 6.55
N ILE A 478 -9.50 0.52 6.37
CA ILE A 478 -8.39 0.60 7.35
C ILE A 478 -8.28 2.05 7.84
N PRO A 479 -9.24 2.52 8.67
CA PRO A 479 -9.28 3.91 9.06
C PRO A 479 -8.19 4.27 10.06
N ARG A 480 -7.79 5.54 10.04
CA ARG A 480 -6.88 6.12 11.03
C ARG A 480 -7.52 6.08 12.41
N ALA A 481 -6.78 5.61 13.41
CA ALA A 481 -7.28 5.43 14.77
C ALA A 481 -7.65 6.76 15.48
N ARG A 482 -6.89 7.84 15.24
CA ARG A 482 -7.15 9.18 15.81
C ARG A 482 -6.69 10.29 14.85
N PRO A 483 -7.44 11.40 14.75
CA PRO A 483 -6.97 12.58 14.04
C PRO A 483 -5.64 13.08 14.65
N GLY A 484 -4.67 13.41 13.81
CA GLY A 484 -3.36 13.92 14.22
C GLY A 484 -2.34 12.88 14.73
N ARG A 485 -2.73 11.61 14.90
CA ARG A 485 -1.80 10.53 15.31
C ARG A 485 -1.78 9.42 14.27
N ARG A 486 -0.65 9.27 13.59
CA ARG A 486 -0.45 8.22 12.58
C ARG A 486 -0.58 6.84 13.22
N THR A 487 -1.21 5.93 12.47
CA THR A 487 -1.15 4.51 12.80
C THR A 487 0.17 3.99 12.23
N PRO A 488 1.00 3.28 13.00
CA PRO A 488 2.25 2.72 12.48
C PRO A 488 1.97 1.88 11.24
N LEU A 489 2.70 2.09 10.13
CA LEU A 489 2.30 1.50 8.87
C LEU A 489 2.61 0.00 8.77
N TRP A 490 3.46 -0.57 9.63
CA TRP A 490 3.53 -2.02 9.84
C TRP A 490 2.19 -2.61 10.30
N GLN A 491 1.44 -1.89 11.16
CA GLN A 491 0.11 -2.32 11.58
C GLN A 491 -0.89 -2.18 10.44
N GLN A 492 -0.79 -1.10 9.65
CA GLN A 492 -1.61 -0.94 8.45
C GLN A 492 -1.30 -2.02 7.40
N ARG A 493 -0.03 -2.42 7.25
CA ARG A 493 0.42 -3.50 6.36
C ARG A 493 -0.13 -4.84 6.80
N LEU A 494 0.03 -5.22 8.06
CA LEU A 494 -0.50 -6.48 8.57
C LEU A 494 -2.03 -6.53 8.36
N LYS A 495 -2.72 -5.43 8.66
CA LYS A 495 -4.16 -5.31 8.42
C LYS A 495 -4.52 -5.41 6.93
N ALA A 496 -3.78 -4.73 6.06
CA ALA A 496 -4.01 -4.76 4.62
C ALA A 496 -3.72 -6.14 4.02
N GLN A 497 -2.70 -6.85 4.49
CA GLN A 497 -2.38 -8.21 4.08
C GLN A 497 -3.51 -9.17 4.47
N THR A 498 -3.94 -9.16 5.74
CA THR A 498 -5.07 -9.98 6.19
C THR A 498 -6.35 -9.63 5.44
N LEU A 499 -6.64 -8.34 5.23
CA LEU A 499 -7.80 -7.92 4.42
C LEU A 499 -7.69 -8.44 2.99
N LEU A 500 -6.50 -8.38 2.37
CA LEU A 500 -6.29 -8.83 1.00
C LEU A 500 -6.47 -10.35 0.88
N GLU A 501 -5.97 -11.14 1.82
CA GLU A 501 -6.17 -12.60 1.85
C GLU A 501 -7.65 -12.99 1.88
N VAL A 502 -8.47 -12.21 2.61
CA VAL A 502 -9.93 -12.41 2.64
C VAL A 502 -10.57 -11.90 1.34
N ALA A 503 -10.21 -10.70 0.90
CA ALA A 503 -10.79 -10.03 -0.26
C ALA A 503 -10.50 -10.77 -1.58
N LYS A 504 -9.33 -11.41 -1.72
CA LYS A 504 -8.96 -12.21 -2.91
C LYS A 504 -9.93 -13.37 -3.19
N LYS A 505 -10.69 -13.83 -2.19
CA LYS A 505 -11.73 -14.85 -2.36
C LYS A 505 -12.99 -14.32 -3.05
N TYR A 506 -13.14 -12.99 -3.15
CA TYR A 506 -14.30 -12.32 -3.72
C TYR A 506 -13.87 -11.48 -4.92
N GLY A 507 -14.03 -12.01 -6.13
CA GLY A 507 -13.63 -11.33 -7.37
C GLY A 507 -14.30 -9.96 -7.56
N GLU A 508 -15.49 -9.76 -6.97
CA GLU A 508 -16.25 -8.51 -7.07
C GLU A 508 -15.88 -7.48 -5.98
N PHE A 509 -14.91 -7.77 -5.11
CA PHE A 509 -14.57 -6.87 -4.00
C PHE A 509 -14.04 -5.52 -4.53
N PRO A 510 -14.74 -4.38 -4.28
CA PRO A 510 -14.46 -3.12 -4.97
C PRO A 510 -13.03 -2.61 -4.83
N VAL A 511 -12.40 -2.79 -3.66
CA VAL A 511 -11.03 -2.31 -3.43
C VAL A 511 -9.99 -3.17 -4.14
N VAL A 512 -10.26 -4.46 -4.36
CA VAL A 512 -9.39 -5.31 -5.20
C VAL A 512 -9.46 -4.85 -6.65
N LEU A 513 -10.68 -4.63 -7.17
CA LEU A 513 -10.91 -4.12 -8.52
C LEU A 513 -10.29 -2.73 -8.72
N GLU A 514 -10.43 -1.82 -7.75
CA GLU A 514 -9.77 -0.51 -7.79
C GLU A 514 -8.25 -0.64 -7.83
N THR A 515 -7.69 -1.57 -7.05
CA THR A 515 -6.24 -1.77 -7.01
C THR A 515 -5.70 -2.25 -8.35
N TYR A 516 -6.40 -3.17 -9.01
CA TYR A 516 -6.06 -3.53 -10.40
C TYR A 516 -6.17 -2.33 -11.33
N ARG A 517 -7.29 -1.60 -11.29
CA ARG A 517 -7.51 -0.43 -12.14
C ARG A 517 -6.42 0.63 -11.96
N GLU A 518 -6.05 0.96 -10.72
CA GLU A 518 -4.99 1.92 -10.40
C GLU A 518 -3.63 1.43 -10.86
N CYS A 519 -3.29 0.17 -10.59
CA CYS A 519 -2.01 -0.38 -11.02
C CYS A 519 -1.89 -0.41 -12.54
N LEU A 520 -2.90 -0.92 -13.27
CA LEU A 520 -2.84 -1.11 -14.72
C LEU A 520 -2.90 0.20 -15.52
N ARG A 521 -3.61 1.22 -15.00
CA ARG A 521 -3.86 2.48 -15.74
C ARG A 521 -3.15 3.71 -15.19
N ASP A 522 -2.97 3.82 -13.88
CA ASP A 522 -2.44 5.05 -13.26
C ASP A 522 -0.95 4.91 -12.91
N VAL A 523 -0.51 3.70 -12.55
CA VAL A 523 0.90 3.41 -12.22
C VAL A 523 1.63 2.85 -13.42
N LEU A 524 1.13 1.76 -13.99
CA LEU A 524 1.62 1.16 -15.22
C LEU A 524 0.97 1.83 -16.43
N ASP A 525 1.49 1.53 -17.62
CA ASP A 525 0.87 1.88 -18.89
C ASP A 525 0.69 0.63 -19.75
N VAL A 526 -0.21 -0.25 -19.31
CA VAL A 526 -0.54 -1.49 -20.03
C VAL A 526 -1.15 -1.21 -21.41
N PRO A 527 -2.07 -0.24 -21.59
CA PRO A 527 -2.52 0.13 -22.93
C PRO A 527 -1.38 0.57 -23.85
N GLY A 528 -0.45 1.39 -23.33
CA GLY A 528 0.74 1.81 -24.07
C GLY A 528 1.65 0.64 -24.46
N LEU A 529 1.76 -0.38 -23.61
CA LEU A 529 2.48 -1.62 -23.90
C LEU A 529 1.78 -2.49 -24.95
N VAL A 530 0.45 -2.65 -24.88
CA VAL A 530 -0.34 -3.37 -25.89
C VAL A 530 -0.13 -2.73 -27.26
N GLU A 531 -0.20 -1.40 -27.36
CA GLU A 531 0.07 -0.66 -28.59
C GLU A 531 1.49 -0.89 -29.11
N LEU A 532 2.49 -0.87 -28.22
CA LEU A 532 3.90 -1.10 -28.56
C LEU A 532 4.13 -2.50 -29.11
N LEU A 533 3.65 -3.53 -28.41
CA LEU A 533 3.77 -4.93 -28.84
C LEU A 533 3.00 -5.16 -30.14
N THR A 534 1.82 -4.55 -30.31
CA THR A 534 1.06 -4.61 -31.56
C THR A 534 1.87 -4.03 -32.73
N ALA A 535 2.52 -2.88 -32.53
CA ALA A 535 3.35 -2.26 -33.55
C ALA A 535 4.60 -3.09 -33.91
N LEU A 536 5.19 -3.79 -32.93
CA LEU A 536 6.28 -4.76 -33.17
C LEU A 536 5.80 -5.95 -34.00
N HIS A 537 4.65 -6.55 -33.66
CA HIS A 537 4.08 -7.69 -34.40
C HIS A 537 3.70 -7.31 -35.83
N ARG A 538 3.20 -6.07 -36.03
CA ARG A 538 2.91 -5.51 -37.36
C ARG A 538 4.16 -5.05 -38.12
N ARG A 539 5.34 -5.11 -37.50
CA ARG A 539 6.62 -4.65 -38.05
C ARG A 539 6.62 -3.15 -38.42
N GLU A 540 5.79 -2.36 -37.74
CA GLU A 540 5.79 -0.89 -37.81
C GLU A 540 6.95 -0.30 -37.00
N ILE A 541 7.37 -1.03 -35.97
CA ILE A 541 8.58 -0.84 -35.18
C ILE A 541 9.47 -2.07 -35.40
N SER A 542 10.76 -1.84 -35.67
CA SER A 542 11.74 -2.91 -35.85
C SER A 542 12.26 -3.41 -34.51
N LEU A 543 12.47 -4.72 -34.40
CA LEU A 543 13.20 -5.34 -33.30
C LEU A 543 14.58 -5.74 -33.81
N VAL A 544 15.64 -5.20 -33.21
CA VAL A 544 17.03 -5.43 -33.62
C VAL A 544 17.77 -6.16 -32.52
N GLU A 545 18.37 -7.28 -32.86
CA GLU A 545 19.16 -8.11 -31.94
C GLU A 545 20.64 -7.84 -32.15
N VAL A 546 21.38 -7.66 -31.05
CA VAL A 546 22.82 -7.49 -31.08
C VAL A 546 23.46 -8.12 -29.85
N GLU A 547 24.60 -8.79 -30.08
CA GLU A 547 25.49 -9.21 -29.03
C GLU A 547 26.71 -8.28 -29.03
N THR A 548 27.00 -7.71 -27.86
CA THR A 548 28.12 -6.77 -27.67
C THR A 548 29.15 -7.38 -26.72
N PRO A 549 30.44 -7.06 -26.87
CA PRO A 549 31.48 -7.56 -25.95
C PRO A 549 31.31 -7.00 -24.53
N THR A 550 30.78 -5.77 -24.45
CA THR A 550 30.53 -4.99 -23.24
C THR A 550 29.29 -4.14 -23.49
N ALA A 551 28.62 -3.71 -22.42
CA ALA A 551 27.46 -2.83 -22.51
C ALA A 551 27.71 -1.59 -23.39
N SER A 552 26.79 -1.33 -24.33
CA SER A 552 26.75 -0.12 -25.14
C SER A 552 26.55 1.13 -24.27
N PRO A 553 26.74 2.35 -24.81
CA PRO A 553 26.48 3.58 -24.07
C PRO A 553 25.07 3.66 -23.44
N PHE A 554 24.03 3.17 -24.12
CA PHE A 554 22.66 3.14 -23.61
C PHE A 554 22.48 2.06 -22.55
N ALA A 555 22.97 0.84 -22.80
CA ALA A 555 22.91 -0.24 -21.80
C ALA A 555 23.71 0.11 -20.54
N SER A 556 24.84 0.82 -20.67
CA SER A 556 25.63 1.33 -19.54
C SER A 556 24.88 2.36 -18.73
N SER A 557 24.11 3.25 -19.38
CA SER A 557 23.23 4.19 -18.69
C SER A 557 22.13 3.47 -17.92
N LEU A 558 21.57 2.40 -18.49
CA LEU A 558 20.56 1.57 -17.85
C LEU A 558 21.14 0.76 -16.67
N LEU A 559 22.36 0.24 -16.81
CA LEU A 559 23.10 -0.46 -15.75
C LEU A 559 23.49 0.47 -14.59
N PHE A 560 23.64 1.77 -14.84
CA PHE A 560 23.92 2.73 -13.77
C PHE A 560 22.77 2.78 -12.75
N ASP A 561 21.52 2.65 -13.23
CA ASP A 561 20.34 2.51 -12.37
C ASP A 561 20.30 1.13 -11.67
N TYR A 562 20.77 0.07 -12.34
CA TYR A 562 20.93 -1.28 -11.78
C TYR A 562 21.93 -1.31 -10.61
N VAL A 563 23.13 -0.75 -10.79
CA VAL A 563 24.18 -0.70 -9.75
C VAL A 563 23.71 0.14 -8.55
N ALA A 564 22.97 1.23 -8.79
CA ALA A 564 22.37 2.02 -7.71
C ALA A 564 21.24 1.29 -6.96
N THR A 565 20.72 0.18 -7.51
CA THR A 565 19.71 -0.67 -6.87
C THR A 565 20.39 -1.84 -6.13
N TYR A 566 21.37 -2.51 -6.74
CA TYR A 566 22.04 -3.70 -6.18
C TYR A 566 23.25 -3.44 -5.27
N MET A 567 24.04 -2.35 -5.45
CA MET A 567 25.08 -1.99 -4.46
C MET A 567 24.50 -1.63 -3.07
N TYR A 568 23.17 -1.56 -2.96
CA TYR A 568 22.45 -1.17 -1.75
C TYR A 568 21.44 -2.21 -1.29
N GLU A 569 21.27 -3.32 -2.01
CA GLU A 569 20.72 -4.55 -1.45
C GLU A 569 21.89 -5.26 -0.75
N GLY A 570 21.86 -5.32 0.58
CA GLY A 570 22.90 -6.04 1.33
C GLY A 570 22.93 -7.51 0.91
N ASP A 571 24.13 -8.12 0.96
CA ASP A 571 24.33 -9.56 0.81
C ASP A 571 23.38 -10.34 1.73
N ALA A 572 22.21 -10.72 1.22
CA ALA A 572 21.27 -11.60 1.90
C ALA A 572 20.89 -12.73 0.93
N PRO A 573 21.31 -13.98 1.18
CA PRO A 573 20.97 -15.10 0.32
C PRO A 573 19.46 -15.35 0.32
N ASN A 574 18.90 -15.71 -0.84
CA ASN A 574 17.50 -16.12 -1.02
C ASN A 574 17.01 -17.23 -0.04
N ALA A 575 17.94 -17.93 0.61
CA ALA A 575 17.66 -18.93 1.65
C ALA A 575 17.05 -18.34 2.94
N GLU A 576 17.37 -17.10 3.31
CA GLU A 576 16.82 -16.49 4.55
C GLU A 576 15.34 -16.09 4.42
N ARG A 577 14.85 -15.85 3.20
CA ARG A 577 13.41 -15.65 2.93
C ARG A 577 12.58 -16.92 3.23
N ARG A 578 13.18 -18.11 3.08
CA ARG A 578 12.56 -19.39 3.48
C ARG A 578 12.68 -19.65 4.98
N ALA A 579 13.78 -19.24 5.62
CA ALA A 579 14.01 -19.47 7.05
C ALA A 579 13.12 -18.62 7.97
N ALA A 580 12.82 -17.36 7.60
CA ALA A 580 11.92 -16.49 8.38
C ALA A 580 10.43 -16.88 8.24
N ALA A 581 10.05 -17.57 7.17
CA ALA A 581 8.73 -18.18 7.03
C ALA A 581 8.57 -19.49 7.84
N LEU A 582 9.70 -20.10 8.25
CA LEU A 582 9.75 -21.37 8.98
C LEU A 582 9.99 -21.21 10.49
N SER A 583 10.07 -19.98 11.03
CA SER A 583 10.37 -19.74 12.44
C SER A 583 9.15 -19.49 13.34
N LEU A 584 7.95 -19.91 12.94
CA LEU A 584 6.78 -19.96 13.82
C LEU A 584 6.19 -21.36 13.74
N ASP A 585 6.87 -22.26 14.42
CA ASP A 585 6.49 -23.65 14.56
C ASP A 585 5.19 -23.75 15.38
N ARG A 586 4.06 -23.80 14.68
CA ARG A 586 2.72 -24.03 15.24
C ARG A 586 2.58 -25.47 15.76
N ASP A 587 3.45 -26.38 15.32
CA ASP A 587 3.43 -27.78 15.74
C ASP A 587 4.20 -27.97 17.08
N LEU A 588 5.22 -27.15 17.36
CA LEU A 588 5.88 -27.12 18.68
C LEU A 588 4.96 -26.62 19.82
N LEU A 589 3.99 -25.75 19.53
CA LEU A 589 2.94 -25.34 20.47
C LEU A 589 1.86 -26.43 20.68
N ARG A 590 1.74 -27.38 19.73
CA ARG A 590 0.86 -28.54 19.80
C ARG A 590 1.49 -29.69 20.61
N GLU A 591 2.81 -29.82 20.59
CA GLU A 591 3.56 -30.80 21.40
C GLU A 591 3.81 -30.35 22.86
N LEU A 592 3.90 -29.04 23.14
CA LEU A 592 4.13 -28.51 24.49
C LEU A 592 2.86 -28.35 25.35
N LEU A 593 1.67 -28.57 24.78
CA LEU A 593 0.38 -28.53 25.49
C LEU A 593 -0.24 -29.93 25.43
N GLY A 594 0.28 -30.84 26.24
CA GLY A 594 -0.30 -32.17 26.45
C GLY A 594 -1.82 -32.07 26.63
N GLN A 595 -2.55 -32.86 25.85
CA GLN A 595 -4.03 -32.82 25.79
C GLN A 595 -4.73 -33.30 27.07
N GLU A 596 -4.00 -33.65 28.13
CA GLU A 596 -4.56 -34.33 29.30
C GLU A 596 -4.92 -33.44 30.51
N GLU A 597 -4.67 -32.12 30.50
CA GLU A 597 -4.98 -31.25 31.67
C GLU A 597 -5.76 -29.95 31.37
N LEU A 598 -6.26 -29.78 30.13
CA LEU A 598 -6.85 -28.50 29.69
C LEU A 598 -8.17 -28.10 30.39
N ARG A 599 -8.96 -29.07 30.83
CA ARG A 599 -10.24 -28.82 31.52
C ARG A 599 -10.07 -28.20 32.91
N GLU A 600 -8.93 -28.45 33.57
CA GLU A 600 -8.64 -27.95 34.93
C GLU A 600 -8.21 -26.47 34.94
N LEU A 601 -7.83 -25.93 33.76
CA LEU A 601 -7.43 -24.54 33.58
C LEU A 601 -8.58 -23.61 33.13
N ILE A 602 -9.75 -24.16 32.83
CA ILE A 602 -10.91 -23.37 32.38
C ILE A 602 -11.84 -23.14 33.56
N ASP A 603 -11.89 -21.89 34.04
CA ASP A 603 -12.80 -21.48 35.10
C ASP A 603 -14.26 -21.46 34.59
N PRO A 604 -15.23 -22.09 35.29
CA PRO A 604 -16.62 -22.13 34.85
C PRO A 604 -17.28 -20.75 34.69
N ALA A 605 -16.92 -19.78 35.52
CA ALA A 605 -17.46 -18.42 35.42
C ALA A 605 -16.81 -17.63 34.27
N ALA A 606 -15.52 -17.84 34.00
CA ALA A 606 -14.87 -17.31 32.79
C ALA A 606 -15.51 -17.87 31.52
N LEU A 607 -15.85 -19.16 31.49
CA LEU A 607 -16.57 -19.77 30.38
C LEU A 607 -17.93 -19.12 30.17
N ALA A 608 -18.75 -19.01 31.22
CA ALA A 608 -20.06 -18.36 31.14
C ALA A 608 -19.97 -16.91 30.65
N GLN A 609 -19.03 -16.13 31.17
CA GLN A 609 -18.84 -14.73 30.77
C GLN A 609 -18.41 -14.60 29.30
N VAL A 610 -17.48 -15.44 28.84
CA VAL A 610 -17.04 -15.42 27.45
C VAL A 610 -18.16 -15.85 26.52
N GLU A 611 -18.95 -16.86 26.89
CA GLU A 611 -20.13 -17.27 26.13
C GLU A 611 -21.17 -16.15 26.06
N ASP A 612 -21.47 -15.47 27.17
CA ASP A 612 -22.38 -14.32 27.18
C ASP A 612 -21.90 -13.19 26.28
N ASP A 613 -20.60 -12.91 26.26
CA ASP A 613 -20.02 -11.90 25.38
C ASP A 613 -20.07 -12.31 23.90
N LEU A 614 -19.80 -13.58 23.58
CA LEU A 614 -19.81 -14.09 22.22
C LEU A 614 -21.24 -14.20 21.67
N GLN A 615 -22.21 -14.47 22.55
CA GLN A 615 -23.63 -14.54 22.23
C GLN A 615 -24.34 -13.19 22.32
N PHE A 616 -23.65 -12.10 22.66
CA PHE A 616 -24.24 -10.77 22.83
C PHE A 616 -25.32 -10.70 23.93
N ARG A 617 -25.21 -11.55 24.96
CA ARG A 617 -26.08 -11.56 26.14
C ARG A 617 -25.55 -10.70 27.28
N SER A 618 -24.26 -10.36 27.27
CA SER A 618 -23.71 -9.46 28.28
C SER A 618 -24.21 -8.02 28.08
N GLU A 619 -24.42 -7.30 29.18
CA GLU A 619 -24.98 -5.93 29.19
C GLU A 619 -24.21 -4.97 28.26
N ALA A 620 -22.88 -5.15 28.15
CA ALA A 620 -22.02 -4.33 27.29
C ALA A 620 -22.17 -4.63 25.77
N ARG A 621 -22.78 -5.76 25.41
CA ARG A 621 -22.86 -6.27 24.04
C ARG A 621 -24.28 -6.31 23.49
N GLN A 622 -25.30 -6.29 24.34
CA GLN A 622 -26.70 -6.34 23.91
C GLN A 622 -27.04 -5.25 22.88
N ALA A 623 -27.96 -5.57 21.98
CA ALA A 623 -28.45 -4.65 20.97
C ALA A 623 -29.13 -3.45 21.63
N THR A 624 -28.61 -2.27 21.31
CA THR A 624 -29.14 -0.97 21.72
C THR A 624 -30.18 -0.42 20.74
N GLY A 625 -30.46 -1.15 19.66
CA GLY A 625 -31.39 -0.76 18.61
C GLY A 625 -31.37 -1.75 17.43
N ARG A 626 -32.29 -1.55 16.48
CA ARG A 626 -32.49 -2.46 15.32
C ARG A 626 -31.25 -2.66 14.44
N ASP A 627 -30.44 -1.62 14.24
CA ASP A 627 -29.24 -1.74 13.41
C ASP A 627 -28.16 -2.58 14.11
N HIS A 628 -28.09 -2.52 15.45
CA HIS A 628 -27.19 -3.38 16.23
C HIS A 628 -27.71 -4.82 16.27
N LEU A 629 -29.03 -5.02 16.37
CA LEU A 629 -29.65 -6.35 16.28
C LEU A 629 -29.36 -7.02 14.92
N HIS A 630 -29.37 -6.26 13.82
CA HIS A 630 -29.01 -6.79 12.50
C HIS A 630 -27.55 -7.26 12.44
N ASP A 631 -26.61 -6.52 13.06
CA ASP A 631 -25.23 -6.99 13.18
C ASP A 631 -25.13 -8.30 13.99
N ILE A 632 -25.93 -8.44 15.06
CA ILE A 632 -25.98 -9.66 15.87
C ILE A 632 -26.45 -10.85 15.01
N LEU A 633 -27.52 -10.68 14.20
CA LEU A 633 -27.97 -11.73 13.26
C LEU A 633 -26.88 -12.12 12.26
N ARG A 634 -26.12 -11.14 11.75
CA ARG A 634 -24.98 -11.38 10.84
C ARG A 634 -23.84 -12.14 11.50
N MET A 635 -23.55 -11.84 12.77
CA MET A 635 -22.43 -12.44 13.50
C MET A 635 -22.78 -13.82 14.07
N VAL A 636 -23.95 -13.95 14.71
CA VAL A 636 -24.38 -15.16 15.42
C VAL A 636 -25.06 -16.16 14.47
N GLY A 637 -25.83 -15.68 13.50
CA GLY A 637 -26.64 -16.49 12.60
C GLY A 637 -28.12 -16.49 13.01
N ASP A 638 -28.77 -17.63 12.82
CA ASP A 638 -30.18 -17.81 13.11
C ASP A 638 -30.48 -17.64 14.60
N LEU A 639 -31.58 -16.99 14.95
CA LEU A 639 -32.04 -16.82 16.32
C LEU A 639 -33.56 -17.03 16.42
N SER A 640 -34.04 -17.67 17.48
CA SER A 640 -35.48 -17.64 17.80
C SER A 640 -35.88 -16.27 18.37
N VAL A 641 -37.18 -15.97 18.42
CA VAL A 641 -37.67 -14.71 19.03
C VAL A 641 -37.24 -14.60 20.50
N GLY A 642 -37.26 -15.71 21.24
CA GLY A 642 -36.77 -15.75 22.63
C GLY A 642 -35.27 -15.46 22.72
N GLU A 643 -34.47 -16.06 21.85
CA GLU A 643 -33.02 -15.79 21.80
C GLU A 643 -32.71 -14.34 21.41
N VAL A 644 -33.52 -13.73 20.53
CA VAL A 644 -33.39 -12.32 20.18
C VAL A 644 -33.69 -11.44 21.40
N ALA A 645 -34.71 -11.77 22.21
CA ALA A 645 -35.03 -11.02 23.42
C ALA A 645 -33.87 -11.03 24.45
N ASP A 646 -33.16 -12.14 24.62
CA ASP A 646 -31.99 -12.24 25.51
C ASP A 646 -30.80 -11.35 25.08
N ARG A 647 -30.79 -10.93 23.81
CA ARG A 647 -29.71 -10.17 23.17
C ARG A 647 -30.07 -8.71 22.94
N VAL A 648 -31.25 -8.28 23.36
CA VAL A 648 -31.74 -6.90 23.24
C VAL A 648 -31.73 -6.25 24.63
N LEU A 649 -31.29 -4.99 24.69
CA LEU A 649 -31.17 -4.28 25.96
C LEU A 649 -32.55 -4.11 26.62
N PRO A 650 -32.67 -4.30 27.95
CA PRO A 650 -33.96 -4.18 28.63
C PRO A 650 -34.68 -2.85 28.36
N GLY A 651 -35.96 -2.92 27.99
CA GLY A 651 -36.78 -1.75 27.65
C GLY A 651 -36.94 -1.48 26.15
N LEU A 652 -36.26 -2.26 25.30
CA LEU A 652 -36.43 -2.24 23.85
C LEU A 652 -37.32 -3.40 23.39
N ASP A 653 -38.15 -3.16 22.37
CA ASP A 653 -39.09 -4.15 21.83
C ASP A 653 -38.44 -4.97 20.70
N ALA A 654 -38.02 -6.18 21.05
CA ALA A 654 -37.28 -7.09 20.17
C ALA A 654 -38.12 -7.55 18.95
N GLU A 655 -39.42 -7.80 19.15
CA GLU A 655 -40.33 -8.22 18.07
C GLU A 655 -40.57 -7.08 17.08
N ARG A 656 -40.77 -5.86 17.58
CA ARG A 656 -40.90 -4.68 16.74
C ARG A 656 -39.63 -4.43 15.92
N MET A 657 -38.44 -4.60 16.50
CA MET A 657 -37.18 -4.48 15.76
C MET A 657 -37.07 -5.51 14.64
N LEU A 658 -37.44 -6.77 14.89
CA LEU A 658 -37.46 -7.82 13.87
C LEU A 658 -38.49 -7.51 12.77
N ALA A 659 -39.67 -7.01 13.13
CA ALA A 659 -40.69 -6.59 12.17
C ALA A 659 -40.19 -5.44 11.27
N ASP A 660 -39.53 -4.44 11.84
CA ASP A 660 -38.92 -3.33 11.10
C ASP A 660 -37.82 -3.84 10.14
N LEU A 661 -36.92 -4.72 10.63
CA LEU A 661 -35.87 -5.32 9.80
C LEU A 661 -36.44 -6.18 8.66
N ARG A 662 -37.56 -6.88 8.90
CA ARG A 662 -38.28 -7.64 7.87
C ARG A 662 -38.87 -6.73 6.80
N ALA A 663 -39.49 -5.62 7.23
CA ALA A 663 -40.07 -4.63 6.32
C ALA A 663 -38.99 -4.00 5.41
N GLU A 664 -37.78 -3.80 5.95
CA GLU A 664 -36.60 -3.33 5.21
C GLU A 664 -35.88 -4.43 4.39
N ARG A 665 -36.36 -5.69 4.45
CA ARG A 665 -35.71 -6.89 3.87
C ARG A 665 -34.26 -7.08 4.31
N ARG A 666 -33.96 -6.73 5.56
CA ARG A 666 -32.65 -6.93 6.21
C ARG A 666 -32.62 -8.18 7.08
N ALA A 667 -33.76 -8.63 7.57
CA ALA A 667 -33.89 -9.91 8.25
C ALA A 667 -35.07 -10.69 7.70
N VAL A 668 -35.00 -12.01 7.75
CA VAL A 668 -36.10 -12.88 7.34
C VAL A 668 -36.34 -14.00 8.35
N SER A 669 -37.59 -14.42 8.42
CA SER A 669 -37.99 -15.61 9.17
C SER A 669 -37.93 -16.83 8.25
N VAL A 670 -37.31 -17.89 8.74
CA VAL A 670 -37.17 -19.19 8.09
C VAL A 670 -37.56 -20.30 9.06
N ARG A 671 -37.95 -21.46 8.53
CA ARG A 671 -38.26 -22.63 9.34
C ARG A 671 -37.07 -23.57 9.37
N LEU A 672 -36.50 -23.77 10.56
CA LEU A 672 -35.30 -24.57 10.77
C LEU A 672 -35.51 -25.54 11.94
N ALA A 673 -35.19 -26.82 11.73
CA ALA A 673 -35.36 -27.88 12.73
C ALA A 673 -36.77 -27.94 13.38
N GLY A 674 -37.81 -27.49 12.68
CA GLY A 674 -39.19 -27.47 13.16
C GLY A 674 -39.64 -26.17 13.84
N GLU A 675 -38.74 -25.20 14.03
CA GLU A 675 -39.00 -23.92 14.70
C GLU A 675 -38.87 -22.73 13.73
N GLU A 676 -39.53 -21.61 14.07
CA GLU A 676 -39.37 -20.35 13.36
C GLU A 676 -38.11 -19.62 13.88
N ARG A 677 -37.19 -19.29 12.97
CA ARG A 677 -35.90 -18.67 13.26
C ARG A 677 -35.67 -17.47 12.35
N TRP A 678 -35.06 -16.43 12.90
CA TRP A 678 -34.70 -15.21 12.20
C TRP A 678 -33.25 -15.24 11.78
N ILE A 679 -32.98 -14.95 10.51
CA ILE A 679 -31.64 -14.85 9.94
C ILE A 679 -31.45 -13.48 9.28
N ASP A 680 -30.20 -13.10 9.05
CA ASP A 680 -29.89 -12.03 8.11
C ASP A 680 -30.43 -12.37 6.71
N ALA A 681 -31.07 -11.40 6.06
CA ALA A 681 -31.63 -11.61 4.73
C ALA A 681 -30.57 -11.96 3.68
N ALA A 682 -29.34 -11.45 3.84
CA ALA A 682 -28.22 -11.76 2.94
C ALA A 682 -27.71 -13.20 3.07
N ASP A 683 -28.02 -13.90 4.17
CA ASP A 683 -27.67 -15.31 4.38
C ASP A 683 -28.73 -16.27 3.84
N ALA A 684 -29.77 -15.79 3.16
CA ALA A 684 -30.85 -16.64 2.65
C ALA A 684 -30.34 -17.78 1.73
N GLY A 685 -29.45 -17.47 0.78
CA GLY A 685 -28.77 -18.47 -0.06
C GLY A 685 -27.92 -19.45 0.75
N LEU A 686 -27.20 -18.96 1.77
CA LEU A 686 -26.38 -19.80 2.65
C LEU A 686 -27.23 -20.84 3.40
N TYR A 687 -28.36 -20.43 3.98
CA TYR A 687 -29.27 -21.34 4.70
C TYR A 687 -30.01 -22.30 3.75
N ARG A 688 -30.35 -21.84 2.53
CA ARG A 688 -30.91 -22.69 1.48
C ARG A 688 -29.93 -23.81 1.10
N ASP A 689 -28.69 -23.45 0.81
CA ASP A 689 -27.70 -24.39 0.28
C ASP A 689 -27.14 -25.31 1.36
N ALA A 690 -26.99 -24.82 2.60
CA ALA A 690 -26.51 -25.64 3.71
C ALA A 690 -27.57 -26.59 4.29
N LEU A 691 -28.82 -26.11 4.43
CA LEU A 691 -29.83 -26.73 5.29
C LEU A 691 -31.15 -27.01 4.55
N ALA A 692 -31.20 -26.81 3.22
CA ALA A 692 -32.40 -26.97 2.39
C ALA A 692 -33.61 -26.13 2.87
N VAL A 693 -33.34 -24.99 3.50
CA VAL A 693 -34.35 -24.03 3.94
C VAL A 693 -34.95 -23.35 2.70
N VAL A 694 -36.27 -23.11 2.70
CA VAL A 694 -36.94 -22.34 1.64
C VAL A 694 -36.89 -20.85 1.97
N PRO A 695 -36.15 -20.02 1.21
CA PRO A 695 -36.13 -18.59 1.44
C PRO A 695 -37.51 -17.97 1.17
N PRO A 696 -37.94 -16.98 1.96
CA PRO A 696 -39.17 -16.26 1.67
C PRO A 696 -39.06 -15.45 0.38
N GLY A 697 -40.20 -15.30 -0.32
CA GLY A 697 -40.27 -14.56 -1.57
C GLY A 697 -39.99 -13.05 -1.41
N GLY A 698 -39.51 -12.44 -2.48
CA GLY A 698 -39.23 -11.00 -2.54
C GLY A 698 -37.82 -10.61 -2.05
N LEU A 699 -36.93 -11.55 -1.76
CA LEU A 699 -35.53 -11.20 -1.52
C LEU A 699 -34.83 -10.73 -2.81
N PRO A 700 -33.86 -9.81 -2.71
CA PRO A 700 -32.98 -9.46 -3.83
C PRO A 700 -32.31 -10.72 -4.42
N GLY A 701 -32.18 -10.79 -5.75
CA GLY A 701 -31.53 -11.93 -6.42
C GLY A 701 -30.15 -12.24 -5.87
N ALA A 702 -29.37 -11.19 -5.58
CA ALA A 702 -28.03 -11.26 -4.99
C ALA A 702 -27.95 -11.97 -3.61
N PHE A 703 -29.07 -12.13 -2.90
CA PHE A 703 -29.14 -12.87 -1.63
C PHE A 703 -29.47 -14.35 -1.82
N LEU A 704 -29.78 -14.74 -3.05
CA LEU A 704 -30.16 -16.09 -3.47
C LEU A 704 -29.12 -16.70 -4.43
N ASP A 705 -27.97 -16.05 -4.62
CA ASP A 705 -26.85 -16.61 -5.37
C ASP A 705 -26.32 -17.88 -4.66
N ASP A 706 -25.80 -18.82 -5.45
CA ASP A 706 -25.28 -20.09 -4.93
C ASP A 706 -24.04 -19.87 -4.07
N VAL A 707 -24.01 -20.56 -2.92
CA VAL A 707 -22.95 -20.43 -1.93
C VAL A 707 -22.05 -21.65 -1.92
N SER A 708 -20.74 -21.44 -2.15
CA SER A 708 -19.73 -22.48 -2.00
C SER A 708 -19.51 -22.86 -0.52
N ASP A 709 -19.33 -24.15 -0.26
CA ASP A 709 -19.07 -24.74 1.07
C ASP A 709 -20.00 -24.22 2.17
N PRO A 710 -21.33 -24.28 1.98
CA PRO A 710 -22.28 -23.54 2.80
C PRO A 710 -22.37 -24.11 4.23
N LEU A 711 -22.32 -25.43 4.41
CA LEU A 711 -22.35 -26.06 5.74
C LEU A 711 -21.06 -25.79 6.56
N PRO A 712 -19.84 -25.93 6.00
CA PRO A 712 -18.61 -25.44 6.65
C PRO A 712 -18.70 -23.99 7.12
N ARG A 713 -19.30 -23.07 6.34
CA ARG A 713 -19.48 -21.67 6.75
C ARG A 713 -20.39 -21.52 7.96
N LEU A 714 -21.51 -22.25 8.03
CA LEU A 714 -22.42 -22.22 9.19
C LEU A 714 -21.80 -22.85 10.44
N VAL A 715 -21.04 -23.95 10.28
CA VAL A 715 -20.33 -24.60 11.40
C VAL A 715 -19.23 -23.70 11.93
N LYS A 716 -18.43 -23.07 11.04
CA LYS A 716 -17.48 -22.03 11.43
C LYS A 716 -18.23 -20.93 12.18
N ARG A 717 -19.32 -20.37 11.63
CA ARG A 717 -20.15 -19.32 12.27
C ARG A 717 -20.51 -19.68 13.71
N TYR A 718 -21.13 -20.84 13.91
CA TYR A 718 -21.49 -21.36 15.22
C TYR A 718 -20.28 -21.45 16.17
N ALA A 719 -19.14 -21.95 15.69
CA ALA A 719 -17.97 -22.18 16.52
C ALA A 719 -17.29 -20.93 17.12
N ALA A 720 -17.37 -19.74 16.50
CA ALA A 720 -16.84 -18.54 17.17
C ALA A 720 -17.86 -17.77 17.99
N THR A 721 -19.15 -18.07 17.88
CA THR A 721 -20.15 -17.44 18.73
C THR A 721 -20.43 -18.27 19.98
N HIS A 722 -20.01 -19.53 20.01
CA HIS A 722 -20.20 -20.44 21.14
C HIS A 722 -18.86 -20.80 21.79
N GLY A 723 -18.90 -21.15 23.08
CA GLY A 723 -17.80 -21.85 23.75
C GLY A 723 -17.68 -23.29 23.25
N PRO A 724 -16.94 -24.17 23.96
CA PRO A 724 -16.78 -25.55 23.56
C PRO A 724 -18.14 -26.25 23.38
N PHE A 725 -18.38 -26.83 22.21
CA PHE A 725 -19.66 -27.42 21.81
C PHE A 725 -19.52 -28.89 21.38
N SER A 726 -20.58 -29.68 21.53
CA SER A 726 -20.64 -31.07 21.11
C SER A 726 -21.12 -31.22 19.66
N THR A 727 -20.86 -32.36 19.02
CA THR A 727 -21.49 -32.69 17.73
C THR A 727 -23.03 -32.74 17.85
N ALA A 728 -23.55 -33.14 19.02
CA ALA A 728 -24.98 -33.19 19.27
C ALA A 728 -25.61 -31.79 19.31
N ASP A 729 -24.89 -30.78 19.80
CA ASP A 729 -25.38 -29.39 19.88
C ASP A 729 -25.67 -28.83 18.47
N LEU A 730 -24.74 -29.02 17.53
CA LEU A 730 -24.94 -28.63 16.13
C LEU A 730 -26.03 -29.43 15.42
N ARG A 731 -26.11 -30.74 15.68
CA ARG A 731 -27.17 -31.59 15.13
C ARG A 731 -28.54 -31.15 15.62
N ALA A 732 -28.65 -30.79 16.91
CA ALA A 732 -29.88 -30.25 17.48
C ALA A 732 -30.20 -28.87 16.89
N ARG A 733 -29.20 -28.01 16.69
CA ARG A 733 -29.40 -26.65 16.14
C ARG A 733 -29.86 -26.66 14.68
N TYR A 734 -29.19 -27.43 13.84
CA TYR A 734 -29.36 -27.36 12.38
C TYR A 734 -30.14 -28.52 11.77
N GLY A 735 -30.38 -29.61 12.51
CA GLY A 735 -31.11 -30.77 12.01
C GLY A 735 -30.36 -31.61 10.97
N VAL A 736 -29.05 -31.38 10.80
CA VAL A 736 -28.17 -32.10 9.86
C VAL A 736 -27.04 -32.81 10.61
N ASP A 737 -26.35 -33.75 9.96
CA ASP A 737 -25.16 -34.40 10.54
C ASP A 737 -23.87 -33.64 10.17
N PRO A 738 -23.24 -32.90 11.12
CA PRO A 738 -22.06 -32.08 10.83
C PRO A 738 -20.74 -32.88 10.90
N THR A 739 -20.79 -34.19 11.14
CA THR A 739 -19.61 -34.99 11.52
C THR A 739 -18.47 -34.91 10.51
N ALA A 740 -18.75 -35.06 9.21
CA ALA A 740 -17.73 -34.98 8.16
C ALA A 740 -17.07 -33.60 8.09
N VAL A 741 -17.88 -32.54 8.15
CA VAL A 741 -17.41 -31.15 8.15
C VAL A 741 -16.55 -30.85 9.38
N LEU A 742 -16.98 -31.27 10.57
CA LEU A 742 -16.19 -31.05 11.79
C LEU A 742 -14.81 -31.71 11.72
N SER A 743 -14.72 -32.93 11.17
CA SER A 743 -13.44 -33.63 10.97
C SER A 743 -12.56 -32.97 9.91
N GLU A 744 -13.14 -32.39 8.87
CA GLU A 744 -12.42 -31.61 7.87
C GLU A 744 -11.87 -30.30 8.45
N LEU A 745 -12.70 -29.56 9.18
CA LEU A 745 -12.31 -28.32 9.85
C LEU A 745 -11.24 -28.53 10.92
N GLU A 746 -11.23 -29.68 11.58
CA GLU A 746 -10.14 -30.09 12.49
C GLU A 746 -8.83 -30.33 11.74
N ARG A 747 -8.89 -31.03 10.60
CA ARG A 747 -7.72 -31.29 9.73
C ARG A 747 -7.11 -29.98 9.20
N GLU A 748 -7.94 -29.02 8.83
CA GLU A 748 -7.54 -27.68 8.40
C GLU A 748 -7.03 -26.79 9.56
N GLY A 749 -7.21 -27.21 10.82
CA GLY A 749 -6.88 -26.41 12.00
C GLY A 749 -7.85 -25.25 12.28
N SER A 750 -9.00 -25.20 11.59
CA SER A 750 -10.08 -24.24 11.85
C SER A 750 -10.84 -24.54 13.15
N LEU A 751 -10.84 -25.79 13.60
CA LEU A 751 -11.39 -26.23 14.88
C LEU A 751 -10.37 -27.07 15.66
N VAL A 752 -10.50 -27.06 16.98
CA VAL A 752 -9.79 -27.99 17.87
C VAL A 752 -10.77 -28.89 18.58
N ARG A 753 -10.33 -30.12 18.87
CA ARG A 753 -11.10 -31.14 19.59
C ARG A 753 -10.39 -31.55 20.87
N GLY A 754 -11.11 -31.62 21.98
CA GLY A 754 -10.56 -32.06 23.26
C GLY A 754 -11.60 -32.06 24.38
N GLU A 755 -11.19 -32.41 25.60
CA GLU A 755 -12.05 -32.28 26.80
C GLU A 755 -12.15 -30.80 27.22
N LEU A 756 -13.00 -30.08 26.48
CA LEU A 756 -13.23 -28.62 26.48
C LEU A 756 -13.95 -28.05 27.71
N ARG A 757 -14.87 -28.84 28.27
CA ARG A 757 -15.91 -28.36 29.19
C ARG A 757 -15.55 -28.66 30.64
N PRO A 758 -15.64 -27.68 31.57
CA PRO A 758 -15.40 -27.92 32.98
C PRO A 758 -16.35 -29.01 33.52
N GLY A 759 -15.79 -30.06 34.15
CA GLY A 759 -16.55 -31.15 34.75
C GLY A 759 -17.17 -32.18 33.78
N GLY A 760 -16.94 -32.05 32.46
CA GLY A 760 -17.40 -33.01 31.45
C GLY A 760 -16.30 -33.98 31.01
N THR A 761 -16.68 -35.19 30.61
CA THR A 761 -15.78 -36.21 30.04
C THR A 761 -15.89 -36.36 28.52
N GLU A 762 -16.81 -35.62 27.88
CA GLU A 762 -17.01 -35.67 26.44
C GLU A 762 -16.04 -34.75 25.70
N ARG A 763 -15.53 -35.23 24.55
CA ARG A 763 -14.73 -34.41 23.64
C ARG A 763 -15.62 -33.38 22.95
N ALA A 764 -15.33 -32.11 23.17
CA ALA A 764 -15.97 -30.96 22.56
C ALA A 764 -15.09 -30.36 21.46
N TRP A 765 -15.74 -29.65 20.54
CA TRP A 765 -15.13 -28.83 19.51
C TRP A 765 -15.06 -27.38 19.98
N CYS A 766 -14.03 -26.65 19.59
CA CYS A 766 -13.91 -25.23 19.90
C CYS A 766 -13.16 -24.48 18.79
N ASP A 767 -13.52 -23.22 18.55
CA ASP A 767 -12.72 -22.33 17.71
C ASP A 767 -11.40 -21.97 18.44
N PRO A 768 -10.23 -22.03 17.76
CA PRO A 768 -8.94 -21.76 18.38
C PRO A 768 -8.80 -20.36 19.00
N GLU A 769 -9.47 -19.33 18.46
CA GLU A 769 -9.46 -17.98 19.03
C GLU A 769 -10.39 -17.87 20.23
N VAL A 770 -11.54 -18.55 20.20
CA VAL A 770 -12.42 -18.65 21.38
C VAL A 770 -11.71 -19.35 22.53
N LEU A 771 -11.01 -20.47 22.26
CA LEU A 771 -10.21 -21.15 23.27
C LEU A 771 -9.11 -20.24 23.86
N ARG A 772 -8.45 -19.43 23.02
CA ARG A 772 -7.48 -18.42 23.49
C ARG A 772 -8.11 -17.33 24.35
N ARG A 773 -9.33 -16.90 24.02
CA ARG A 773 -10.09 -15.92 24.82
C ARG A 773 -10.50 -16.51 26.16
N LEU A 774 -10.99 -17.75 26.18
CA LEU A 774 -11.32 -18.50 27.39
C LEU A 774 -10.12 -18.65 28.31
N ARG A 775 -8.96 -19.10 27.80
CA ARG A 775 -7.73 -19.20 28.59
C ARG A 775 -7.30 -17.87 29.19
N ARG A 776 -7.36 -16.78 28.43
CA ARG A 776 -7.03 -15.44 28.94
C ARG A 776 -7.98 -15.00 30.05
N ALA A 777 -9.27 -15.25 29.91
CA ALA A 777 -10.27 -14.93 30.91
C ALA A 777 -10.09 -15.77 32.21
N SER A 778 -9.88 -17.08 32.07
CA SER A 778 -9.62 -17.97 33.23
C SER A 778 -8.34 -17.58 33.97
N LEU A 779 -7.26 -17.28 33.24
CA LEU A 779 -6.01 -16.81 33.85
C LEU A 779 -6.15 -15.45 34.54
N ALA A 780 -6.97 -14.55 34.00
CA ALA A 780 -7.25 -13.27 34.64
C ALA A 780 -7.94 -13.47 36.00
N ARG A 781 -8.92 -14.39 36.08
CA ARG A 781 -9.59 -14.74 37.35
C ARG A 781 -8.66 -15.41 38.36
N LEU A 782 -7.84 -16.37 37.92
CA LEU A 782 -6.82 -17.00 38.78
C LEU A 782 -5.80 -15.97 39.32
N ARG A 783 -5.52 -14.90 38.56
CA ARG A 783 -4.68 -13.78 39.04
C ARG A 783 -5.40 -12.88 40.02
N GLU A 784 -6.71 -12.70 39.90
CA GLU A 784 -7.52 -11.97 40.89
C GLU A 784 -7.60 -12.72 42.23
N GLU A 785 -7.52 -14.05 42.23
CA GLU A 785 -7.40 -14.86 43.47
C GLU A 785 -6.05 -14.67 44.18
N ILE A 786 -5.01 -14.20 43.47
CA ILE A 786 -3.69 -13.88 44.02
C ILE A 786 -3.55 -12.36 44.05
N GLU A 787 -4.24 -11.72 44.98
CA GLU A 787 -4.17 -10.27 45.14
C GLU A 787 -2.78 -9.87 45.72
N PRO A 788 -1.96 -9.08 45.00
CA PRO A 788 -0.70 -8.59 45.53
C PRO A 788 -0.98 -7.62 46.68
N VAL A 789 -0.58 -8.00 47.89
CA VAL A 789 -0.70 -7.14 49.07
C VAL A 789 0.20 -5.92 48.94
N ASP A 790 -0.22 -4.81 49.54
CA ASP A 790 0.59 -3.59 49.52
C ASP A 790 1.95 -3.79 50.21
N GLN A 791 2.95 -2.99 49.85
CA GLN A 791 4.31 -3.11 50.38
C GLN A 791 4.39 -3.06 51.91
N ARG A 792 3.48 -2.36 52.59
CA ARG A 792 3.43 -2.28 54.07
C ARG A 792 2.89 -3.56 54.68
N ALA A 793 1.90 -4.19 54.05
CA ALA A 793 1.39 -5.50 54.46
C ALA A 793 2.48 -6.59 54.30
N PHE A 794 3.19 -6.58 53.18
CA PHE A 794 4.34 -7.48 52.97
C PHE A 794 5.48 -7.22 53.96
N ALA A 795 5.84 -5.95 54.19
CA ALA A 795 6.89 -5.56 55.15
C ALA A 795 6.54 -5.91 56.61
N ARG A 796 5.25 -5.99 56.97
CA ARG A 796 4.79 -6.47 58.28
C ARG A 796 4.83 -7.99 58.40
N PHE A 797 4.50 -8.70 57.32
CA PHE A 797 4.51 -10.15 57.29
C PHE A 797 5.93 -10.72 57.36
N LEU A 798 6.89 -10.10 56.65
CA LEU A 798 8.23 -10.65 56.46
C LEU A 798 9.00 -10.92 57.77
N PRO A 799 9.03 -10.02 58.77
CA PRO A 799 9.69 -10.28 60.05
C PRO A 799 9.03 -11.45 60.81
N GLY A 800 7.69 -11.48 60.84
CA GLY A 800 6.92 -12.50 61.55
C GLY A 800 7.07 -13.88 60.93
N TRP A 801 7.08 -13.94 59.60
CA TRP A 801 7.38 -15.17 58.86
C TRP A 801 8.81 -15.67 59.12
N GLN A 802 9.78 -14.75 59.19
CA GLN A 802 11.17 -15.07 59.53
C GLN A 802 11.42 -15.24 61.04
N ASN A 803 10.37 -15.23 61.87
CA ASN A 803 10.44 -15.36 63.34
C ASN A 803 11.34 -14.32 64.03
N VAL A 804 11.57 -13.16 63.43
CA VAL A 804 12.48 -12.12 63.96
C VAL A 804 11.89 -11.48 65.22
N ASP A 805 10.57 -11.42 65.32
CA ASP A 805 9.78 -10.85 66.41
C ASP A 805 9.59 -11.81 67.61
N ARG A 806 10.21 -12.99 67.59
CA ARG A 806 10.17 -13.97 68.70
C ARG A 806 11.25 -13.80 69.77
N HIS A 807 11.93 -12.65 69.87
CA HIS A 807 12.83 -12.38 71.00
C HIS A 807 12.10 -11.68 72.17
N PRO A 808 11.98 -12.30 73.35
CA PRO A 808 11.42 -11.65 74.53
C PRO A 808 12.34 -10.52 74.99
N ARG A 809 11.76 -9.37 75.37
CA ARG A 809 12.48 -8.32 76.09
C ARG A 809 12.83 -8.80 77.51
N SER A 810 14.01 -9.38 77.70
CA SER A 810 14.69 -9.36 78.99
C SER A 810 15.73 -8.24 78.97
N GLY A 811 15.51 -7.19 79.77
CA GLY A 811 16.55 -6.18 80.08
C GLY A 811 17.74 -6.82 80.81
N ALA A 812 18.90 -6.20 80.95
CA ALA A 812 19.29 -4.79 80.81
C ALA A 812 20.82 -4.69 80.66
N GLY A 813 21.32 -3.52 80.25
CA GLY A 813 22.64 -3.03 80.68
C GLY A 813 23.53 -2.39 79.61
N ILE A 814 23.48 -1.05 79.56
CA ILE A 814 24.42 -0.08 78.95
C ILE A 814 24.52 -0.10 77.42
#